data_AF-A0A9P0K6Q5-F1
#
_entry.id   AF-A0A9P0K6Q5-F1
#
_cell.length_a   1.000
_cell.length_b   1.000
_cell.length_c   1.000
_cell.angle_alpha   90.00
_cell.angle_beta   90.00
_cell.angle_gamma   90.00
#
_symmetry.space_group_name_H-M   'P 1'
#
loop_
_entity.id
_entity.type
_entity.pdbx_description
1 polymer ?
#
loop_
_entity_poly.entity_id
_entity_poly.type
_entity_poly.pdbx_seq_one_letter_code
_entity_poly.pdbx_strand_id
1 'polypeptide(L)'
;MISYPVKTAKMSELVAVEFRNDEKVEDKKDIIRDKDLPVSFVEERHLEPIDELNVEPQMWRMKDRMKTVSVALVLCLNVGVDPPDVVKTQPCARLECWIDPTTMSSPKALEKIGQNLQTQYERWQPRARYKQSLDPTSEEVKKLCTSLRRNAKEERVLFHYNGHGVPKPTSNGEIWVFNRTYTQYIPLSIYDLQTWMGAPSIYVYDCSNAGIIVDSFIQFAIQHEKEYEVEQQPKMTNSPPPPNYKNCIQLAACSAKEVLPMNPNLPADLFTACLTTPIKIALRWFVLQPKTKLMPKVNLDLVEKVPGQITDRRTMLGELNWIFTAITDTIAWNTLPRDLFQKLFRQDLLVASLFRNFLLAERVMRSCDCTPVSNPPLPPTYQHPMWNAWDLALDLSLGQLPAVVSGREPFKHLPFFEEQLTAFQVWLELAELSGSEKRRPPEQLPIVLQVLLSQVHRTRALELLGKFLDLGPWAVNLALSVGIFPYVLKLLQSCAKELRPLLVFIWAKILAVDGSCQAEIVRDGGHKYFLSILQDTSLSSEHRTQAAFVLASIVKRYREGQEAALQGSLVSVCLEQLNDPTPELRQWVAICLGQLWDHYDKAKWTGVRDTAHEKLYTLLKDPCPEVRAAAVYSLGTFINSVGERSEHANSIDHSVAMTLVNTVSGDMSCLVRKELINALQWIVLVFSPIFQNIYSREMKEKEERNIIHTNSTPIGFRRNASRDMLRIGDETDRMKRVASSSAINSISQQMTQSYTGGSMTALSSLSCGSVCTKIWMALCALEIDPSPSVAKLCISVTGYIKSMIKEQLENQDNRANSMNTSSMSLPPSPNRGNYFSGESPPTLHPTGDMQKLNRSAMSNRKKMYRSAINEEGDQNAQAHRKPLIETKFVEWSSRRFAQSNKNRTSNRDIESAVYYEKDWRYARNASIRCEASDEQRRALSCRLDYQAFNTRTAVPPTLLQLHPFDQQIAVAGNDYFAIWDWGTGAKTTLCQNKSTRMNHSKVTALEWINAHDTAMLMVAADDGTIKLWKPCEGTGRGPTLISAWQAFTDLKPPVHSGIVMLWEQWTQTLISSGDTRLLRFWDAECELKAFDIPTGTDSSVTCLDSTYSSICHEWQPSFNLLDFSVSDENGCLFSEEAEPAQGPRTGLCVAGCADGSVRLFDRRCPPNEARCKMWMEHPGKVLAVQMRDNLVISGSSEGDIRIYDIRRNDSIHRTQAIQNYGMSCLSIHRSAHTYAW
;
A
#
# COMPACT_ATOMS: atom_id res chain seq x y z
N MET A 1 -31.97 39.98 -6.12
CA MET A 1 -32.13 40.93 -4.98
C MET A 1 -31.70 40.15 -3.75
N ILE A 2 -30.59 40.39 -3.05
CA ILE A 2 -29.86 41.61 -2.71
C ILE A 2 -28.37 41.38 -2.96
N SER A 3 -27.72 42.39 -3.55
CA SER A 3 -26.33 42.44 -4.02
C SER A 3 -25.34 42.70 -2.89
N TYR A 4 -24.27 41.91 -2.81
CA TYR A 4 -23.00 42.31 -2.18
C TYR A 4 -21.98 42.66 -3.27
N PRO A 5 -21.24 43.77 -3.14
CA PRO A 5 -20.31 44.23 -4.16
C PRO A 5 -19.04 43.36 -4.12
N VAL A 6 -18.81 42.62 -5.19
CA VAL A 6 -17.49 42.09 -5.52
C VAL A 6 -16.61 43.32 -5.79
N LYS A 7 -15.73 43.67 -4.85
CA LYS A 7 -14.58 44.52 -5.14
C LYS A 7 -13.67 43.69 -6.06
N THR A 8 -13.88 43.85 -7.36
CA THR A 8 -12.87 43.59 -8.38
C THR A 8 -11.69 44.50 -8.09
N ALA A 9 -10.68 43.97 -7.39
CA ALA A 9 -9.37 44.59 -7.39
C ALA A 9 -8.91 44.63 -8.85
N LYS A 10 -8.76 45.84 -9.39
CA LYS A 10 -8.23 46.07 -10.72
C LYS A 10 -6.87 45.39 -10.83
N MET A 11 -6.82 44.34 -11.64
CA MET A 11 -5.62 43.71 -12.16
C MET A 11 -5.02 44.63 -13.25
N SER A 12 -4.63 45.86 -12.87
CA SER A 12 -4.07 46.85 -13.80
C SER A 12 -3.13 47.86 -13.15
N GLU A 13 -2.45 47.51 -12.06
CA GLU A 13 -1.24 48.19 -11.57
C GLU A 13 -0.26 47.13 -11.06
N LEU A 14 0.18 46.26 -11.97
CA LEU A 14 1.52 45.69 -11.86
C LEU A 14 2.48 46.87 -12.06
N VAL A 15 2.83 47.56 -10.98
CA VAL A 15 4.09 48.30 -10.95
C VAL A 15 5.14 47.20 -11.08
N ALA A 16 5.67 47.07 -12.30
CA ALA A 16 6.94 46.43 -12.52
C ALA A 16 7.93 47.14 -11.60
N VAL A 17 8.15 46.59 -10.41
CA VAL A 17 9.37 46.84 -9.67
C VAL A 17 10.44 46.21 -10.55
N GLU A 18 11.01 47.03 -11.44
CA GLU A 18 12.24 46.69 -12.12
C GLU A 18 13.21 46.22 -11.03
N PHE A 19 13.49 44.92 -11.06
CA PHE A 19 14.61 44.35 -10.34
C PHE A 19 15.83 45.14 -10.78
N ARG A 20 16.35 46.00 -9.90
CA ARG A 20 17.77 46.27 -9.93
C ARG A 20 18.41 44.91 -9.68
N ASN A 21 18.99 44.35 -10.73
CA ASN A 21 19.99 43.31 -10.66
C ASN A 21 21.10 43.81 -9.72
N ASP A 22 20.96 43.54 -8.42
CA ASP A 22 22.07 43.54 -7.49
C ASP A 22 22.88 42.26 -7.77
N GLU A 23 23.57 42.26 -8.92
CA GLU A 23 24.65 41.33 -9.28
C GLU A 23 25.90 41.49 -8.36
N LYS A 24 25.72 41.98 -7.14
CA LYS A 24 26.79 42.17 -6.14
C LYS A 24 26.41 41.63 -4.75
N VAL A 25 25.68 40.52 -4.69
CA VAL A 25 25.53 39.72 -3.46
C VAL A 25 26.00 38.27 -3.69
N GLU A 26 27.09 38.07 -4.43
CA GLU A 26 27.71 36.75 -4.59
C GLU A 26 28.66 36.36 -3.44
N ASP A 27 28.93 37.24 -2.46
CA ASP A 27 29.91 37.00 -1.39
C ASP A 27 29.34 36.93 0.05
N LYS A 28 28.11 36.42 0.24
CA LYS A 28 27.64 35.99 1.58
C LYS A 28 27.20 34.53 1.58
N LYS A 29 28.17 33.62 1.56
CA LYS A 29 27.99 32.16 1.61
C LYS A 29 27.32 31.61 2.90
N ASP A 30 27.02 32.46 3.89
CA ASP A 30 26.57 32.03 5.22
C ASP A 30 25.10 32.41 5.58
N ILE A 31 24.27 32.86 4.63
CA ILE A 31 22.86 33.18 4.91
C ILE A 31 21.96 31.97 4.57
N ILE A 32 21.49 31.26 5.60
CA ILE A 32 20.49 30.18 5.47
C ILE A 32 19.13 30.79 5.05
N ARG A 33 18.58 30.32 3.93
CA ARG A 33 17.28 30.74 3.38
C ARG A 33 16.17 29.76 3.78
N ASP A 34 14.90 30.16 3.63
CA ASP A 34 13.76 29.28 3.91
C ASP A 34 13.76 28.00 3.05
N LYS A 35 14.37 28.07 1.86
CA LYS A 35 14.56 26.92 0.96
C LYS A 35 15.51 25.86 1.53
N ASP A 36 16.39 26.25 2.45
CA ASP A 36 17.40 25.38 3.05
C ASP A 36 16.90 24.70 4.35
N LEU A 37 15.73 25.11 4.87
CA LEU A 37 15.13 24.53 6.06
C LEU A 37 14.45 23.19 5.74
N PRO A 38 14.67 22.14 6.56
CA PRO A 38 13.94 20.88 6.38
C PRO A 38 12.48 21.04 6.80
N VAL A 39 11.59 20.25 6.18
CA VAL A 39 10.16 20.22 6.49
C VAL A 39 9.84 18.88 7.15
N SER A 40 9.33 18.88 8.38
CA SER A 40 9.06 17.65 9.15
C SER A 40 7.62 17.17 9.00
N PHE A 41 7.36 15.86 9.19
CA PHE A 41 6.02 15.24 9.10
C PHE A 41 5.29 15.39 7.74
N VAL A 42 6.04 15.38 6.64
CA VAL A 42 5.48 15.47 5.26
C VAL A 42 5.59 14.17 4.46
N GLU A 43 6.07 13.10 5.09
CA GLU A 43 6.13 11.76 4.46
C GLU A 43 4.74 11.17 4.17
N GLU A 44 4.66 10.21 3.25
CA GLU A 44 3.40 9.55 2.83
C GLU A 44 2.60 8.99 4.01
N ARG A 45 3.28 8.52 5.07
CA ARG A 45 2.67 8.02 6.32
C ARG A 45 1.91 9.08 7.13
N HIS A 46 2.12 10.36 6.86
CA HIS A 46 1.47 11.50 7.53
C HIS A 46 0.38 12.14 6.67
N LEU A 47 0.60 12.21 5.36
CA LEU A 47 -0.28 12.90 4.41
C LEU A 47 -1.48 12.06 4.01
N GLU A 48 -1.31 10.73 3.92
CA GLU A 48 -2.34 9.80 3.48
C GLU A 48 -2.80 8.86 4.60
N PRO A 49 -4.07 8.41 4.58
CA PRO A 49 -4.51 7.33 5.45
C PRO A 49 -3.77 6.02 5.11
N ILE A 50 -3.38 5.28 6.15
CA ILE A 50 -2.74 3.96 6.01
C ILE A 50 -3.83 2.92 5.72
N ASP A 51 -4.22 2.83 4.45
CA ASP A 51 -5.26 1.94 3.94
C ASP A 51 -4.79 1.17 2.70
N GLU A 52 -5.54 0.12 2.35
CA GLU A 52 -5.31 -0.69 1.16
C GLU A 52 -5.67 0.07 -0.12
N LEU A 53 -5.02 -0.29 -1.23
CA LEU A 53 -5.39 0.21 -2.54
C LEU A 53 -6.67 -0.52 -3.00
N ASN A 54 -7.79 0.21 -3.10
CA ASN A 54 -9.02 -0.31 -3.70
C ASN A 54 -8.82 -0.46 -5.22
N VAL A 55 -8.29 -1.61 -5.65
CA VAL A 55 -8.23 -1.99 -7.05
C VAL A 55 -9.47 -2.81 -7.37
N GLU A 56 -10.29 -2.36 -8.33
CA GLU A 56 -11.36 -3.20 -8.82
C GLU A 56 -10.77 -4.47 -9.47
N PRO A 57 -11.13 -5.67 -8.97
CA PRO A 57 -10.60 -6.91 -9.52
C PRO A 57 -11.15 -7.11 -10.92
N GLN A 58 -10.31 -6.86 -11.94
CA GLN A 58 -10.72 -7.06 -13.33
C GLN A 58 -10.52 -8.53 -13.72
N MET A 59 -11.58 -9.13 -14.27
CA MET A 59 -11.58 -10.53 -14.69
C MET A 59 -10.83 -10.72 -16.02
N TRP A 60 -9.50 -10.70 -15.99
CA TRP A 60 -8.66 -11.00 -17.16
C TRP A 60 -8.38 -12.51 -17.33
N ARG A 61 -8.56 -13.28 -16.25
CA ARG A 61 -8.35 -14.74 -16.26
C ARG A 61 -9.47 -15.43 -17.02
N MET A 62 -9.10 -16.15 -18.07
CA MET A 62 -10.01 -17.03 -18.79
C MET A 62 -10.38 -18.23 -17.91
N LYS A 63 -11.65 -18.30 -17.48
CA LYS A 63 -12.18 -19.40 -16.65
C LYS A 63 -12.23 -20.73 -17.40
N ASP A 64 -12.65 -20.72 -18.67
CA ASP A 64 -12.84 -21.94 -19.48
C ASP A 64 -11.94 -21.94 -20.71
N ARG A 65 -10.84 -22.70 -20.64
CA ARG A 65 -9.93 -22.91 -21.77
C ARG A 65 -10.48 -24.03 -22.66
N MET A 66 -11.16 -23.65 -23.74
CA MET A 66 -11.75 -24.59 -24.71
C MET A 66 -10.75 -25.01 -25.78
N LYS A 67 -10.92 -26.20 -26.36
CA LYS A 67 -10.13 -26.66 -27.51
C LYS A 67 -11.02 -27.21 -28.61
N THR A 68 -10.68 -26.90 -29.86
CA THR A 68 -11.24 -27.61 -31.00
C THR A 68 -10.49 -28.92 -31.21
N VAL A 69 -11.15 -30.04 -30.93
CA VAL A 69 -10.55 -31.40 -30.96
C VAL A 69 -10.87 -32.17 -32.24
N SER A 70 -11.89 -31.76 -32.97
CA SER A 70 -12.42 -32.49 -34.13
C SER A 70 -12.89 -31.53 -35.22
N VAL A 71 -12.64 -31.91 -36.48
CA VAL A 71 -12.94 -31.11 -37.67
C VAL A 71 -13.63 -31.98 -38.72
N ALA A 72 -14.84 -31.57 -39.12
CA ALA A 72 -15.58 -32.11 -40.26
C ALA A 72 -15.35 -31.23 -41.48
N LEU A 73 -14.87 -31.82 -42.58
CA LEU A 73 -14.71 -31.17 -43.87
C LEU A 73 -15.74 -31.76 -44.84
N VAL A 74 -16.83 -31.04 -45.08
CA VAL A 74 -17.92 -31.42 -45.98
C VAL A 74 -17.78 -30.62 -47.27
N LEU A 75 -17.43 -31.29 -48.36
CA LEU A 75 -17.21 -30.69 -49.67
C LEU A 75 -18.30 -31.16 -50.62
N CYS A 76 -19.09 -30.23 -51.17
CA CYS A 76 -20.14 -30.49 -52.15
C CYS A 76 -19.83 -29.73 -53.44
N LEU A 77 -19.04 -30.36 -54.32
CA LEU A 77 -18.38 -29.71 -55.46
C LEU A 77 -18.81 -30.28 -56.82
N ASN A 78 -19.17 -31.57 -56.91
CA ASN A 78 -19.57 -32.25 -58.16
C ASN A 78 -18.76 -31.82 -59.39
N VAL A 79 -17.44 -32.02 -59.31
CA VAL A 79 -16.45 -31.43 -60.22
C VAL A 79 -16.80 -31.72 -61.69
N GLY A 80 -17.08 -30.65 -62.44
CA GLY A 80 -17.40 -30.69 -63.87
C GLY A 80 -18.88 -30.48 -64.21
N VAL A 81 -19.76 -30.41 -63.20
CA VAL A 81 -21.19 -30.13 -63.38
C VAL A 81 -21.56 -28.88 -62.58
N ASP A 82 -22.01 -27.83 -63.27
CA ASP A 82 -22.39 -26.59 -62.63
C ASP A 82 -23.84 -26.65 -62.09
N PRO A 83 -24.13 -26.08 -60.91
CA PRO A 83 -25.49 -26.03 -60.39
C PRO A 83 -26.35 -25.04 -61.19
N PRO A 84 -27.68 -25.26 -61.25
CA PRO A 84 -28.59 -24.48 -62.09
C PRO A 84 -28.67 -22.98 -61.75
N ASP A 85 -28.31 -22.60 -60.52
CA ASP A 85 -28.52 -21.26 -59.97
C ASP A 85 -27.30 -20.31 -60.13
N VAL A 86 -26.20 -20.81 -60.72
CA VAL A 86 -24.92 -20.09 -60.82
C VAL A 86 -24.48 -20.03 -62.27
N VAL A 87 -24.61 -18.84 -62.88
CA VAL A 87 -24.13 -18.59 -64.24
C VAL A 87 -22.65 -18.21 -64.18
N LYS A 88 -21.75 -19.11 -64.62
CA LYS A 88 -20.31 -18.84 -64.67
C LYS A 88 -19.93 -17.98 -65.88
N THR A 89 -19.09 -16.97 -65.68
CA THR A 89 -18.48 -16.19 -66.78
C THR A 89 -17.38 -16.98 -67.49
N GLN A 90 -17.05 -16.64 -68.74
CA GLN A 90 -15.85 -17.14 -69.41
C GLN A 90 -14.88 -15.99 -69.68
N PRO A 91 -13.68 -15.96 -69.05
CA PRO A 91 -13.15 -16.89 -68.04
C PRO A 91 -13.78 -16.70 -66.63
N CYS A 92 -13.71 -17.74 -65.80
CA CYS A 92 -14.16 -17.74 -64.39
C CYS A 92 -13.05 -18.15 -63.42
N ALA A 93 -13.24 -17.83 -62.14
CA ALA A 93 -12.46 -18.40 -61.05
C ALA A 93 -12.65 -19.94 -61.00
N ARG A 94 -11.55 -20.70 -61.00
CA ARG A 94 -11.57 -22.17 -61.05
C ARG A 94 -10.75 -22.87 -59.97
N LEU A 95 -9.77 -22.19 -59.39
CA LEU A 95 -8.89 -22.81 -58.41
C LEU A 95 -9.67 -23.07 -57.13
N GLU A 96 -9.67 -24.31 -56.66
CA GLU A 96 -10.22 -24.72 -55.37
C GLU A 96 -9.11 -25.33 -54.54
N CYS A 97 -8.91 -24.82 -53.33
CA CYS A 97 -7.81 -25.18 -52.44
C CYS A 97 -6.46 -25.15 -53.18
N TRP A 98 -6.25 -24.14 -54.04
CA TRP A 98 -5.05 -23.98 -54.88
C TRP A 98 -4.78 -25.11 -55.89
N ILE A 99 -5.79 -25.89 -56.25
CA ILE A 99 -5.73 -26.93 -57.28
C ILE A 99 -6.69 -26.52 -58.40
N ASP A 100 -6.27 -26.70 -59.65
CA ASP A 100 -7.18 -26.57 -60.79
C ASP A 100 -7.90 -27.90 -61.01
N PRO A 101 -9.23 -27.98 -60.78
CA PRO A 101 -9.99 -29.21 -60.90
C PRO A 101 -10.00 -29.76 -62.33
N THR A 102 -9.75 -28.93 -63.35
CA THR A 102 -9.78 -29.32 -64.76
C THR A 102 -8.51 -30.04 -65.23
N THR A 103 -7.43 -29.97 -64.45
CA THR A 103 -6.14 -30.60 -64.80
C THR A 103 -6.11 -32.11 -64.59
N MET A 104 -7.12 -32.68 -63.92
CA MET A 104 -7.19 -34.11 -63.60
C MET A 104 -8.65 -34.61 -63.65
N SER A 105 -8.84 -35.94 -63.59
CA SER A 105 -10.19 -36.53 -63.56
C SER A 105 -10.96 -36.10 -62.31
N SER A 106 -12.27 -35.81 -62.44
CA SER A 106 -13.16 -35.35 -61.36
C SER A 106 -12.98 -36.04 -59.99
N PRO A 107 -12.96 -37.39 -59.86
CA PRO A 107 -12.78 -38.03 -58.56
C PRO A 107 -11.39 -37.82 -57.94
N LYS A 108 -10.34 -37.77 -58.76
CA LYS A 108 -8.97 -37.47 -58.30
C LYS A 108 -8.82 -36.00 -57.90
N ALA A 109 -9.49 -35.09 -58.63
CA ALA A 109 -9.53 -33.67 -58.27
C ALA A 109 -10.14 -33.49 -56.88
N LEU A 110 -11.32 -34.09 -56.66
CA LEU A 110 -12.05 -34.00 -55.40
C LEU A 110 -11.25 -34.57 -54.21
N GLU A 111 -10.61 -35.73 -54.38
CA GLU A 111 -9.75 -36.31 -53.34
C GLU A 111 -8.55 -35.40 -53.03
N LYS A 112 -7.92 -34.82 -54.06
CA LYS A 112 -6.76 -33.95 -53.88
C LYS A 112 -7.13 -32.62 -53.22
N ILE A 113 -8.28 -32.05 -53.57
CA ILE A 113 -8.84 -30.85 -52.92
C ILE A 113 -9.11 -31.13 -51.44
N GLY A 114 -9.77 -32.25 -51.12
CA GLY A 114 -10.03 -32.68 -49.74
C GLY A 114 -8.75 -32.85 -48.91
N GLN A 115 -7.76 -33.56 -49.45
CA GLN A 115 -6.45 -33.72 -48.81
C GLN A 115 -5.75 -32.37 -48.57
N ASN A 116 -5.75 -31.48 -49.56
CA ASN A 116 -5.08 -30.19 -49.42
C ASN A 116 -5.79 -29.28 -48.41
N LEU A 117 -7.12 -29.26 -48.39
CA LEU A 117 -7.89 -28.52 -47.39
C LEU A 117 -7.60 -29.02 -45.96
N GLN A 118 -7.52 -30.34 -45.78
CA GLN A 118 -7.12 -30.91 -44.50
C GLN A 118 -5.72 -30.43 -44.10
N THR A 119 -4.73 -30.52 -44.99
CA THR A 119 -3.37 -30.03 -44.72
C THR A 119 -3.33 -28.54 -44.40
N GLN A 120 -4.19 -27.73 -45.01
CA GLN A 120 -4.28 -26.30 -44.70
C GLN A 120 -4.79 -26.05 -43.28
N TYR A 121 -5.83 -26.78 -42.82
CA TYR A 121 -6.31 -26.67 -41.44
C TYR A 121 -5.34 -27.29 -40.42
N GLU A 122 -4.65 -28.38 -40.76
CA GLU A 122 -3.66 -29.03 -39.90
C GLU A 122 -2.51 -28.09 -39.51
N ARG A 123 -2.18 -27.12 -40.37
CA ARG A 123 -1.20 -26.07 -40.04
C ARG A 123 -1.61 -25.22 -38.85
N TRP A 124 -2.92 -25.00 -38.66
CA TRP A 124 -3.46 -24.19 -37.56
C TRP A 124 -3.75 -25.02 -36.31
N GLN A 125 -4.19 -26.27 -36.47
CA GLN A 125 -4.45 -27.19 -35.37
C GLN A 125 -3.99 -28.63 -35.68
N PRO A 126 -2.69 -28.95 -35.53
CA PRO A 126 -2.16 -30.24 -35.95
C PRO A 126 -2.62 -31.41 -35.08
N ARG A 127 -3.18 -31.14 -33.88
CA ARG A 127 -3.58 -32.17 -32.92
C ARG A 127 -5.07 -32.54 -32.99
N ALA A 128 -5.85 -31.92 -33.86
CA ALA A 128 -7.26 -32.24 -34.04
C ALA A 128 -7.45 -33.49 -34.91
N ARG A 129 -8.61 -34.15 -34.75
CA ARG A 129 -9.02 -35.26 -35.62
C ARG A 129 -9.79 -34.72 -36.82
N TYR A 130 -9.26 -34.95 -38.01
CA TYR A 130 -9.87 -34.53 -39.26
C TYR A 130 -10.67 -35.68 -39.88
N LYS A 131 -11.88 -35.39 -40.35
CA LYS A 131 -12.70 -36.30 -41.15
C LYS A 131 -13.22 -35.57 -42.38
N GLN A 132 -12.95 -36.13 -43.55
CA GLN A 132 -13.40 -35.62 -44.84
C GLN A 132 -14.66 -36.36 -45.28
N SER A 133 -15.59 -35.63 -45.90
CA SER A 133 -16.80 -36.14 -46.54
C SER A 133 -16.92 -35.45 -47.89
N LEU A 134 -16.61 -36.20 -48.96
CA LEU A 134 -16.55 -35.71 -50.33
C LEU A 134 -17.84 -36.06 -51.05
N ASP A 135 -18.55 -35.05 -51.55
CA ASP A 135 -19.89 -35.13 -52.15
C ASP A 135 -20.87 -36.03 -51.37
N PRO A 136 -21.11 -35.77 -50.06
CA PRO A 136 -21.84 -36.72 -49.24
C PRO A 136 -23.36 -36.68 -49.43
N THR A 137 -23.99 -37.75 -48.93
CA THR A 137 -25.44 -37.83 -48.70
C THR A 137 -25.84 -37.30 -47.31
N SER A 138 -27.11 -36.95 -47.14
CA SER A 138 -27.63 -36.47 -45.83
C SER A 138 -27.42 -37.48 -44.68
N GLU A 139 -27.54 -38.79 -44.96
CA GLU A 139 -27.26 -39.85 -43.99
C GLU A 139 -25.78 -39.90 -43.56
N GLU A 140 -24.86 -39.65 -44.49
CA GLU A 140 -23.42 -39.62 -44.21
C GLU A 140 -23.05 -38.40 -43.37
N VAL A 141 -23.61 -37.22 -43.68
CA VAL A 141 -23.44 -36.01 -42.87
C VAL A 141 -23.97 -36.22 -41.45
N LYS A 142 -25.14 -36.86 -41.29
CA LYS A 142 -25.69 -37.23 -39.98
C LYS A 142 -24.76 -38.14 -39.19
N LYS A 143 -24.27 -39.22 -39.80
CA LYS A 143 -23.32 -40.17 -39.17
C LYS A 143 -22.00 -39.47 -38.80
N LEU A 144 -21.51 -38.56 -39.65
CA LEU A 144 -20.30 -37.79 -39.41
C LEU A 144 -20.45 -36.88 -38.20
N CYS A 145 -21.48 -36.02 -38.18
CA CYS A 145 -21.71 -35.03 -37.12
C CYS A 145 -21.92 -35.72 -35.76
N THR A 146 -22.82 -36.71 -35.71
CA THR A 146 -23.09 -37.47 -34.47
C THR A 146 -21.87 -38.24 -33.98
N SER A 147 -21.06 -38.80 -34.88
CA SER A 147 -19.80 -39.47 -34.51
C SER A 147 -18.79 -38.49 -33.90
N LEU A 148 -18.63 -37.30 -34.47
CA LEU A 148 -17.68 -36.30 -33.99
C LEU A 148 -18.10 -35.70 -32.65
N ARG A 149 -19.38 -35.34 -32.48
CA ARG A 149 -19.91 -34.87 -31.19
C ARG A 149 -19.73 -35.92 -30.09
N ARG A 150 -20.05 -37.19 -30.36
CA ARG A 150 -19.86 -38.28 -29.39
C ARG A 150 -18.40 -38.40 -28.93
N ASN A 151 -17.45 -38.16 -29.82
CA ASN A 151 -16.02 -38.22 -29.50
C ASN A 151 -15.51 -36.97 -28.77
N ALA A 152 -16.02 -35.78 -29.12
CA ALA A 152 -15.58 -34.51 -28.56
C ALA A 152 -16.18 -34.21 -27.17
N LYS A 153 -17.31 -34.82 -26.80
CA LYS A 153 -18.04 -34.53 -25.57
C LYS A 153 -18.35 -33.03 -25.45
N GLU A 154 -17.75 -32.34 -24.49
CA GLU A 154 -17.91 -30.91 -24.20
C GLU A 154 -16.91 -30.02 -24.96
N GLU A 155 -15.94 -30.60 -25.67
CA GLU A 155 -14.99 -29.84 -26.48
C GLU A 155 -15.60 -29.37 -27.80
N ARG A 156 -14.92 -28.43 -28.46
CA ARG A 156 -15.44 -27.81 -29.68
C ARG A 156 -15.22 -28.71 -30.91
N VAL A 157 -16.22 -28.73 -31.80
CA VAL A 157 -16.14 -29.38 -33.11
C VAL A 157 -16.30 -28.32 -34.21
N LEU A 158 -15.42 -28.36 -35.22
CA LEU A 158 -15.51 -27.52 -36.40
C LEU A 158 -16.26 -28.23 -37.52
N PHE A 159 -17.19 -27.54 -38.17
CA PHE A 159 -17.89 -27.98 -39.37
C PHE A 159 -17.62 -27.01 -40.51
N HIS A 160 -16.86 -27.46 -41.50
CA HIS A 160 -16.59 -26.71 -42.72
C HIS A 160 -17.48 -27.25 -43.83
N TYR A 161 -18.29 -26.39 -44.44
CA TYR A 161 -19.15 -26.70 -45.57
C TYR A 161 -18.77 -25.85 -46.76
N ASN A 162 -18.36 -26.51 -47.85
CA ASN A 162 -18.17 -25.89 -49.15
C ASN A 162 -19.29 -26.36 -50.08
N GLY A 163 -20.10 -25.41 -50.56
CA GLY A 163 -21.29 -25.67 -51.37
C GLY A 163 -21.21 -25.10 -52.79
N HIS A 164 -20.05 -25.12 -53.45
CA HIS A 164 -19.88 -24.53 -54.79
C HIS A 164 -20.51 -25.35 -55.92
N GLY A 165 -20.65 -26.66 -55.74
CA GLY A 165 -21.24 -27.58 -56.72
C GLY A 165 -22.74 -27.84 -56.55
N VAL A 166 -23.40 -27.08 -55.70
CA VAL A 166 -24.82 -27.26 -55.36
C VAL A 166 -25.59 -25.93 -55.44
N PRO A 167 -26.94 -25.97 -55.51
CA PRO A 167 -27.80 -24.79 -55.47
C PRO A 167 -27.55 -23.89 -54.24
N LYS A 168 -28.02 -22.64 -54.32
CA LYS A 168 -27.88 -21.68 -53.20
C LYS A 168 -28.74 -22.11 -52.00
N PRO A 169 -28.34 -21.81 -50.76
CA PRO A 169 -29.17 -22.07 -49.58
C PRO A 169 -30.55 -21.42 -49.69
N THR A 170 -31.57 -22.12 -49.19
CA THR A 170 -32.97 -21.66 -49.28
C THR A 170 -33.32 -20.71 -48.14
N SER A 171 -34.32 -19.85 -48.33
CA SER A 171 -34.87 -18.98 -47.27
C SER A 171 -35.46 -19.74 -46.09
N ASN A 172 -35.72 -21.04 -46.25
CA ASN A 172 -36.22 -21.93 -45.20
C ASN A 172 -35.09 -22.43 -44.29
N GLY A 173 -33.84 -22.06 -44.56
CA GLY A 173 -32.69 -22.50 -43.77
C GLY A 173 -32.24 -23.92 -44.12
N GLU A 174 -32.18 -24.25 -45.41
CA GLU A 174 -31.70 -25.53 -45.91
C GLU A 174 -30.40 -25.35 -46.72
N ILE A 175 -29.46 -26.27 -46.52
CA ILE A 175 -28.25 -26.42 -47.35
C ILE A 175 -28.40 -27.66 -48.23
N TRP A 176 -27.66 -27.73 -49.34
CA TRP A 176 -27.83 -28.80 -50.32
C TRP A 176 -26.69 -29.83 -50.24
N VAL A 177 -27.07 -31.11 -50.36
CA VAL A 177 -26.16 -32.26 -50.46
C VAL A 177 -26.62 -33.18 -51.60
N PHE A 178 -25.94 -34.30 -51.84
CA PHE A 178 -26.26 -35.19 -52.96
C PHE A 178 -27.11 -36.41 -52.54
N ASN A 179 -27.76 -37.05 -53.50
CA ASN A 179 -28.22 -38.42 -53.36
C ASN A 179 -27.11 -39.42 -53.73
N ARG A 180 -27.29 -40.73 -53.43
CA ARG A 180 -26.27 -41.77 -53.67
C ARG A 180 -25.84 -41.90 -55.14
N THR A 181 -26.66 -41.46 -56.08
CA THR A 181 -26.42 -41.55 -57.53
C THR A 181 -25.98 -40.22 -58.16
N TYR A 182 -25.80 -39.15 -57.38
CA TYR A 182 -25.44 -37.80 -57.84
C TYR A 182 -26.38 -37.23 -58.92
N THR A 183 -27.65 -37.63 -58.92
CA THR A 183 -28.67 -37.20 -59.90
C THR A 183 -29.56 -36.09 -59.39
N GLN A 184 -29.67 -35.92 -58.07
CA GLN A 184 -30.54 -34.93 -57.43
C GLN A 184 -29.82 -34.26 -56.25
N TYR A 185 -30.11 -32.97 -56.07
CA TYR A 185 -29.75 -32.22 -54.87
C TYR A 185 -30.81 -32.46 -53.80
N ILE A 186 -30.37 -32.84 -52.60
CA ILE A 186 -31.22 -33.14 -51.44
C ILE A 186 -31.09 -32.00 -50.43
N PRO A 187 -32.19 -31.38 -49.97
CA PRO A 187 -32.13 -30.34 -48.96
C PRO A 187 -31.84 -30.96 -47.58
N LEU A 188 -30.95 -30.31 -46.84
CA LEU A 188 -30.57 -30.65 -45.48
C LEU A 188 -30.87 -29.44 -44.57
N SER A 189 -31.78 -29.63 -43.62
CA SER A 189 -32.19 -28.57 -42.69
C SER A 189 -31.06 -28.21 -41.70
N ILE A 190 -30.85 -26.91 -41.49
CA ILE A 190 -29.90 -26.41 -40.47
C ILE A 190 -30.36 -26.77 -39.05
N TYR A 191 -31.66 -26.90 -38.82
CA TYR A 191 -32.23 -27.38 -37.55
C TYR A 191 -31.70 -28.77 -37.17
N ASP A 192 -31.72 -29.70 -38.13
CA ASP A 192 -31.20 -31.05 -37.93
C ASP A 192 -29.69 -31.05 -37.73
N LEU A 193 -28.97 -30.25 -38.52
CA LEU A 193 -27.52 -30.12 -38.42
C LEU A 193 -27.08 -29.64 -37.03
N GLN A 194 -27.76 -28.61 -36.51
CA GLN A 194 -27.52 -28.06 -35.17
C GLN A 194 -27.76 -29.11 -34.08
N THR A 195 -28.79 -29.94 -34.24
CA THR A 195 -29.09 -31.07 -33.35
C THR A 195 -27.97 -32.11 -33.37
N TRP A 196 -27.47 -32.50 -34.55
CA TRP A 196 -26.42 -33.52 -34.67
C TRP A 196 -25.06 -33.06 -34.17
N MET A 197 -24.73 -31.79 -34.41
CA MET A 197 -23.45 -31.20 -34.04
C MET A 197 -23.39 -30.75 -32.59
N GLY A 198 -24.50 -30.38 -31.95
CA GLY A 198 -24.56 -29.92 -30.56
C GLY A 198 -23.71 -28.68 -30.24
N ALA A 199 -23.78 -28.22 -28.99
CA ALA A 199 -22.92 -27.16 -28.46
C ALA A 199 -21.80 -27.75 -27.58
N PRO A 200 -20.58 -27.20 -27.60
CA PRO A 200 -20.11 -26.05 -28.39
C PRO A 200 -19.56 -26.45 -29.77
N SER A 201 -19.87 -25.68 -30.83
CA SER A 201 -19.42 -25.94 -32.22
C SER A 201 -19.05 -24.65 -32.96
N ILE A 202 -18.23 -24.77 -34.01
CA ILE A 202 -17.88 -23.68 -34.93
C ILE A 202 -18.19 -24.09 -36.37
N TYR A 203 -18.81 -23.19 -37.14
CA TYR A 203 -19.24 -23.44 -38.52
C TYR A 203 -18.56 -22.48 -39.49
N VAL A 204 -18.14 -23.00 -40.64
CA VAL A 204 -17.57 -22.24 -41.75
C VAL A 204 -18.37 -22.58 -43.01
N TYR A 205 -19.04 -21.58 -43.60
CA TYR A 205 -19.88 -21.74 -44.78
C TYR A 205 -19.25 -21.01 -45.98
N ASP A 206 -18.71 -21.77 -46.92
CA ASP A 206 -18.20 -21.27 -48.19
C ASP A 206 -19.19 -21.61 -49.32
N CYS A 207 -20.18 -20.73 -49.51
CA CYS A 207 -21.16 -20.80 -50.58
C CYS A 207 -21.74 -19.41 -50.87
N SER A 208 -22.47 -19.27 -51.98
CA SER A 208 -23.24 -18.06 -52.28
C SER A 208 -24.49 -17.98 -51.40
N ASN A 209 -24.95 -16.77 -51.05
CA ASN A 209 -26.03 -16.52 -50.09
C ASN A 209 -25.80 -17.12 -48.68
N ALA A 210 -24.55 -17.28 -48.25
CA ALA A 210 -24.22 -17.92 -46.96
C ALA A 210 -24.83 -17.20 -45.74
N GLY A 211 -25.11 -15.90 -45.83
CA GLY A 211 -25.77 -15.13 -44.76
C GLY A 211 -27.14 -15.68 -44.35
N ILE A 212 -27.90 -16.28 -45.28
CA ILE A 212 -29.20 -16.92 -44.97
C ILE A 212 -29.02 -18.04 -43.94
N ILE A 213 -27.94 -18.82 -44.07
CA ILE A 213 -27.64 -19.93 -43.15
C ILE A 213 -27.46 -19.40 -41.73
N VAL A 214 -26.76 -18.28 -41.56
CA VAL A 214 -26.51 -17.68 -40.25
C VAL A 214 -27.79 -17.16 -39.61
N ASP A 215 -28.62 -16.45 -40.40
CA ASP A 215 -29.90 -15.93 -39.93
C ASP A 215 -30.85 -17.07 -39.51
N SER A 216 -30.97 -18.11 -40.34
CA SER A 216 -31.76 -19.30 -40.03
C SER A 216 -31.22 -20.06 -38.80
N PHE A 217 -29.90 -20.19 -38.66
CA PHE A 217 -29.30 -20.83 -37.48
C PHE A 217 -29.69 -20.12 -36.18
N ILE A 218 -29.63 -18.78 -36.16
CA ILE A 218 -29.99 -17.99 -34.97
C ILE A 218 -31.48 -18.20 -34.63
N GLN A 219 -32.36 -18.21 -35.63
CA GLN A 219 -33.79 -18.47 -35.43
C GLN A 219 -34.03 -19.88 -34.87
N PHE A 220 -33.40 -20.91 -35.44
CA PHE A 220 -33.52 -22.30 -34.98
C PHE A 220 -32.91 -22.52 -33.59
N ALA A 221 -31.85 -21.81 -33.23
CA ALA A 221 -31.30 -21.84 -31.88
C ALA A 221 -32.27 -21.30 -30.82
N ILE A 222 -32.96 -20.20 -31.12
CA ILE A 222 -34.00 -19.65 -30.23
C ILE A 222 -35.18 -20.62 -30.14
N GLN A 223 -35.54 -21.27 -31.24
CA GLN A 223 -36.61 -22.27 -31.26
C GLN A 223 -36.27 -23.48 -30.38
N HIS A 224 -35.07 -24.04 -30.49
CA HIS A 224 -34.60 -25.13 -29.63
C HIS A 224 -34.59 -24.76 -28.14
N GLU A 225 -34.17 -23.54 -27.79
CA GLU A 225 -34.21 -23.06 -26.38
C GLU A 225 -35.65 -23.06 -25.85
N LYS A 226 -36.62 -22.53 -26.63
CA LYS A 226 -38.04 -22.48 -26.24
C LYS A 226 -38.68 -23.85 -26.10
N GLU A 227 -38.44 -24.76 -27.04
CA GLU A 227 -38.97 -26.12 -26.99
C GLU A 227 -38.46 -26.88 -25.76
N TYR A 228 -37.18 -26.71 -25.44
CA TYR A 228 -36.59 -27.29 -24.24
C TYR A 228 -37.20 -26.74 -22.94
N GLU A 229 -37.44 -25.43 -22.87
CA GLU A 229 -38.12 -24.80 -21.73
C GLU A 229 -39.53 -25.36 -21.52
N VAL A 230 -40.28 -25.57 -22.61
CA VAL A 230 -41.64 -26.16 -22.56
C VAL A 230 -41.60 -27.63 -22.15
N GLU A 231 -40.65 -28.42 -22.64
CA GLU A 231 -40.50 -29.84 -22.27
C GLU A 231 -40.11 -30.06 -20.80
N GLN A 232 -39.44 -29.09 -20.17
CA GLN A 232 -38.99 -29.18 -18.78
C GLN A 232 -40.00 -28.70 -17.72
N GLN A 233 -41.06 -27.99 -18.11
CA GLN A 233 -42.10 -27.51 -17.17
C GLN A 233 -42.75 -28.60 -16.28
N PRO A 234 -42.78 -29.91 -16.60
CA PRO A 234 -43.30 -30.94 -15.68
C PRO A 234 -42.24 -31.66 -14.81
N LYS A 235 -40.92 -31.38 -14.92
CA LYS A 235 -39.87 -32.19 -14.27
C LYS A 235 -38.79 -31.33 -13.57
N MET A 236 -39.15 -30.63 -12.49
CA MET A 236 -38.18 -29.90 -11.66
C MET A 236 -37.67 -30.76 -10.50
N THR A 237 -36.61 -31.55 -10.74
CA THR A 237 -35.48 -31.82 -9.81
C THR A 237 -34.51 -32.76 -10.55
N ASN A 238 -33.33 -32.29 -10.95
CA ASN A 238 -32.22 -33.02 -11.63
C ASN A 238 -32.29 -33.22 -13.16
N SER A 239 -32.83 -32.29 -13.94
CA SER A 239 -32.60 -32.28 -15.40
C SER A 239 -31.23 -31.66 -15.77
N PRO A 240 -30.55 -32.14 -16.84
CA PRO A 240 -29.35 -31.50 -17.35
C PRO A 240 -29.64 -30.05 -17.80
N PRO A 241 -28.63 -29.16 -17.84
CA PRO A 241 -28.83 -27.79 -18.30
C PRO A 241 -29.21 -27.74 -19.79
N PRO A 242 -29.97 -26.71 -20.24
CA PRO A 242 -30.33 -26.52 -21.63
C PRO A 242 -29.09 -26.47 -22.54
N PRO A 243 -29.16 -27.04 -23.76
CA PRO A 243 -28.09 -26.90 -24.75
C PRO A 243 -27.94 -25.43 -25.14
N ASN A 244 -26.86 -24.79 -24.69
CA ASN A 244 -26.62 -23.37 -24.94
C ASN A 244 -25.99 -23.14 -26.32
N TYR A 245 -26.84 -22.97 -27.33
CA TYR A 245 -26.40 -22.73 -28.71
C TYR A 245 -25.83 -21.32 -28.94
N LYS A 246 -25.97 -20.37 -27.99
CA LYS A 246 -25.33 -19.04 -28.04
C LYS A 246 -23.80 -19.10 -27.96
N ASN A 247 -23.25 -20.26 -27.59
CA ASN A 247 -21.81 -20.51 -27.62
C ASN A 247 -21.30 -21.03 -28.97
N CYS A 248 -22.19 -21.26 -29.95
CA CYS A 248 -21.80 -21.66 -31.29
C CYS A 248 -21.31 -20.47 -32.10
N ILE A 249 -20.22 -20.67 -32.84
CA ILE A 249 -19.59 -19.61 -33.64
C ILE A 249 -19.79 -19.91 -35.12
N GLN A 250 -20.06 -18.90 -35.93
CA GLN A 250 -20.31 -19.08 -37.36
C GLN A 250 -19.53 -18.07 -38.18
N LEU A 251 -19.00 -18.51 -39.32
CA LEU A 251 -18.30 -17.71 -40.32
C LEU A 251 -18.91 -18.02 -41.69
N ALA A 252 -19.47 -17.02 -42.36
CA ALA A 252 -20.12 -17.14 -43.66
C ALA A 252 -19.43 -16.25 -44.69
N ALA A 253 -19.28 -16.77 -45.92
CA ALA A 253 -18.52 -16.14 -46.97
C ALA A 253 -19.12 -14.82 -47.50
N CYS A 254 -20.45 -14.69 -47.53
CA CYS A 254 -21.15 -13.55 -48.11
C CYS A 254 -22.49 -13.29 -47.42
N SER A 255 -23.07 -12.11 -47.65
CA SER A 255 -24.39 -11.74 -47.12
C SER A 255 -25.53 -12.53 -47.81
N ALA A 256 -26.74 -12.48 -47.25
CA ALA A 256 -27.90 -13.28 -47.68
C ALA A 256 -28.31 -13.12 -49.15
N LYS A 257 -27.88 -12.05 -49.84
CA LYS A 257 -28.23 -11.73 -51.23
C LYS A 257 -27.01 -11.62 -52.17
N GLU A 258 -25.83 -11.93 -51.67
CA GLU A 258 -24.58 -11.78 -52.42
C GLU A 258 -24.12 -13.12 -53.01
N VAL A 259 -23.43 -13.05 -54.15
CA VAL A 259 -22.88 -14.21 -54.86
C VAL A 259 -21.36 -14.13 -54.81
N LEU A 260 -20.70 -15.27 -54.66
CA LEU A 260 -19.24 -15.34 -54.61
C LEU A 260 -18.58 -14.77 -55.88
N PRO A 261 -17.36 -14.21 -55.76
CA PRO A 261 -16.71 -13.53 -56.87
C PRO A 261 -16.22 -14.52 -57.94
N MET A 262 -16.36 -14.14 -59.22
CA MET A 262 -15.99 -14.99 -60.37
C MET A 262 -14.71 -14.53 -61.11
N ASN A 263 -13.90 -13.66 -60.49
CA ASN A 263 -12.68 -13.13 -61.12
C ASN A 263 -11.66 -14.27 -61.38
N PRO A 264 -11.23 -14.50 -62.63
CA PRO A 264 -10.35 -15.63 -63.00
C PRO A 264 -8.97 -15.60 -62.35
N ASN A 265 -8.51 -14.43 -61.89
CA ASN A 265 -7.20 -14.29 -61.25
C ASN A 265 -7.22 -14.75 -59.77
N LEU A 266 -8.40 -14.88 -59.18
CA LEU A 266 -8.63 -15.30 -57.80
C LEU A 266 -9.15 -16.75 -57.76
N PRO A 267 -8.97 -17.46 -56.64
CA PRO A 267 -9.56 -18.79 -56.45
C PRO A 267 -11.09 -18.71 -56.32
N ALA A 268 -11.77 -19.81 -56.69
CA ALA A 268 -13.21 -19.97 -56.48
C ALA A 268 -13.52 -20.05 -54.98
N ASP A 269 -12.68 -20.74 -54.20
CA ASP A 269 -12.75 -20.83 -52.73
C ASP A 269 -12.08 -19.64 -52.03
N LEU A 270 -12.37 -18.42 -52.48
CA LEU A 270 -11.74 -17.20 -51.97
C LEU A 270 -11.88 -17.05 -50.45
N PHE A 271 -13.06 -17.36 -49.89
CA PHE A 271 -13.30 -17.27 -48.46
C PHE A 271 -12.46 -18.29 -47.69
N THR A 272 -12.52 -19.56 -48.10
CA THR A 272 -11.68 -20.63 -47.51
C THR A 272 -10.20 -20.30 -47.63
N ALA A 273 -9.73 -19.85 -48.80
CA ALA A 273 -8.34 -19.47 -49.04
C ALA A 273 -7.88 -18.32 -48.12
N CYS A 274 -8.76 -17.34 -47.82
CA CYS A 274 -8.49 -16.30 -46.83
C CYS A 274 -8.35 -16.88 -45.42
N LEU A 275 -9.26 -17.78 -45.01
CA LEU A 275 -9.28 -18.36 -43.68
C LEU A 275 -8.13 -19.34 -43.42
N THR A 276 -7.69 -20.09 -44.43
CA THR A 276 -6.73 -21.19 -44.23
C THR A 276 -5.33 -20.86 -44.76
N THR A 277 -5.21 -19.97 -45.75
CA THR A 277 -3.94 -19.58 -46.40
C THR A 277 -3.80 -18.06 -46.60
N PRO A 278 -3.90 -17.26 -45.52
CA PRO A 278 -4.04 -15.81 -45.58
C PRO A 278 -2.88 -15.10 -46.31
N ILE A 279 -1.63 -15.50 -46.06
CA ILE A 279 -0.47 -14.83 -46.66
C ILE A 279 -0.42 -15.03 -48.17
N LYS A 280 -0.76 -16.23 -48.65
CA LYS A 280 -0.74 -16.55 -50.08
C LYS A 280 -1.79 -15.74 -50.83
N ILE A 281 -3.01 -15.64 -50.29
CA ILE A 281 -4.05 -14.83 -50.93
C ILE A 281 -3.80 -13.33 -50.77
N ALA A 282 -3.25 -12.88 -49.64
CA ALA A 282 -2.93 -11.46 -49.43
C ALA A 282 -1.90 -10.97 -50.45
N LEU A 283 -0.82 -11.72 -50.69
CA LEU A 283 0.20 -11.38 -51.69
C LEU A 283 -0.40 -11.38 -53.11
N ARG A 284 -1.17 -12.42 -53.46
CA ARG A 284 -1.81 -12.53 -54.77
C ARG A 284 -2.79 -11.39 -55.02
N TRP A 285 -3.64 -11.08 -54.05
CA TRP A 285 -4.60 -9.98 -54.11
C TRP A 285 -3.89 -8.61 -54.21
N PHE A 286 -2.81 -8.42 -53.47
CA PHE A 286 -2.06 -7.17 -53.45
C PHE A 286 -1.42 -6.84 -54.81
N VAL A 287 -0.81 -7.83 -55.48
CA VAL A 287 -0.24 -7.66 -56.84
C VAL A 287 -1.31 -7.35 -57.89
N LEU A 288 -2.56 -7.77 -57.67
CA LEU A 288 -3.68 -7.48 -58.56
C LEU A 288 -4.29 -6.08 -58.35
N GLN A 289 -3.90 -5.36 -57.29
CA GLN A 289 -4.45 -4.03 -57.02
C GLN A 289 -3.92 -2.98 -58.02
N PRO A 290 -4.68 -1.90 -58.30
CA PRO A 290 -4.22 -0.84 -59.19
C PRO A 290 -2.96 -0.11 -58.68
N LYS A 291 -2.78 -0.04 -57.36
CA LYS A 291 -1.69 0.70 -56.68
C LYS A 291 -0.31 0.05 -56.83
N THR A 292 -0.25 -1.27 -57.04
CA THR A 292 1.01 -2.03 -57.22
C THR A 292 1.67 -1.83 -58.58
N LYS A 293 1.05 -1.07 -59.50
CA LYS A 293 1.68 -0.64 -60.77
C LYS A 293 2.95 0.21 -60.58
N LEU A 294 3.25 0.66 -59.36
CA LEU A 294 4.50 1.33 -58.98
C LEU A 294 5.72 0.36 -58.91
N MET A 295 5.50 -0.96 -58.89
CA MET A 295 6.54 -2.00 -58.83
C MET A 295 6.47 -2.93 -60.07
N PRO A 296 6.90 -2.49 -61.27
CA PRO A 296 6.70 -3.22 -62.53
C PRO A 296 7.49 -4.53 -62.70
N LYS A 297 8.26 -4.97 -61.69
CA LYS A 297 9.17 -6.13 -61.76
C LYS A 297 8.64 -7.41 -61.06
N VAL A 298 7.44 -7.37 -60.47
CA VAL A 298 6.90 -8.50 -59.69
C VAL A 298 5.67 -9.09 -60.39
N ASN A 299 5.83 -10.29 -60.98
CA ASN A 299 4.73 -11.07 -61.57
C ASN A 299 4.15 -12.07 -60.56
N LEU A 300 2.94 -12.58 -60.84
CA LEU A 300 2.28 -13.63 -60.05
C LEU A 300 3.17 -14.88 -59.84
N ASP A 301 4.01 -15.23 -60.82
CA ASP A 301 4.93 -16.38 -60.74
C ASP A 301 6.05 -16.20 -59.69
N LEU A 302 6.45 -14.95 -59.42
CA LEU A 302 7.45 -14.66 -58.40
C LEU A 302 6.86 -14.77 -56.99
N VAL A 303 5.57 -14.46 -56.83
CA VAL A 303 4.83 -14.57 -55.55
C VAL A 303 4.75 -16.02 -55.08
N GLU A 304 4.66 -16.99 -55.99
CA GLU A 304 4.66 -18.41 -55.64
C GLU A 304 6.03 -18.92 -55.17
N LYS A 305 7.11 -18.17 -55.45
CA LYS A 305 8.50 -18.51 -55.13
C LYS A 305 9.06 -17.74 -53.92
N VAL A 306 8.20 -17.17 -53.08
CA VAL A 306 8.65 -16.47 -51.86
C VAL A 306 9.44 -17.45 -50.97
N PRO A 307 10.71 -17.14 -50.63
CA PRO A 307 11.56 -18.05 -49.90
C PRO A 307 11.17 -18.16 -48.42
N GLY A 308 11.33 -19.35 -47.87
CA GLY A 308 11.21 -19.60 -46.43
C GLY A 308 10.06 -20.49 -46.01
N GLN A 309 9.88 -20.59 -44.69
CA GLN A 309 8.81 -21.34 -44.05
C GLN A 309 7.98 -20.42 -43.16
N ILE A 310 6.66 -20.65 -43.11
CA ILE A 310 5.70 -19.84 -42.33
C ILE A 310 6.03 -19.84 -40.82
N THR A 311 6.68 -20.89 -40.33
CA THR A 311 7.09 -21.05 -38.93
C THR A 311 8.40 -20.33 -38.59
N ASP A 312 9.28 -20.11 -39.57
CA ASP A 312 10.59 -19.50 -39.35
C ASP A 312 10.56 -17.99 -39.62
N ARG A 313 10.49 -17.23 -38.54
CA ARG A 313 10.43 -15.76 -38.54
C ARG A 313 11.69 -15.09 -39.10
N ARG A 314 12.79 -15.83 -39.27
CA ARG A 314 14.01 -15.31 -39.91
C ARG A 314 13.91 -15.27 -41.42
N THR A 315 12.94 -16.00 -41.98
CA THR A 315 12.70 -16.04 -43.42
C THR A 315 11.66 -15.03 -43.84
N MET A 316 11.69 -14.61 -45.11
CA MET A 316 10.75 -13.64 -45.68
C MET A 316 9.29 -14.06 -45.49
N LEU A 317 8.95 -15.33 -45.77
CA LEU A 317 7.60 -15.83 -45.61
C LEU A 317 7.15 -15.88 -44.13
N GLY A 318 8.04 -16.29 -43.22
CA GLY A 318 7.72 -16.34 -41.80
C GLY A 318 7.65 -14.98 -41.13
N GLU A 319 8.47 -14.01 -41.55
CA GLU A 319 8.39 -12.62 -41.09
C GLU A 319 7.06 -11.97 -41.52
N LEU A 320 6.64 -12.15 -42.78
CA LEU A 320 5.33 -11.68 -43.25
C LEU A 320 4.17 -12.30 -42.46
N ASN A 321 4.22 -13.59 -42.18
CA ASN A 321 3.19 -14.25 -41.37
C ASN A 321 3.16 -13.71 -39.93
N TRP A 322 4.31 -13.39 -39.37
CA TRP A 322 4.43 -12.82 -38.04
C TRP A 322 3.89 -11.38 -37.97
N ILE A 323 4.23 -10.54 -38.95
CA ILE A 323 3.68 -9.19 -39.09
C ILE A 323 2.16 -9.24 -39.30
N PHE A 324 1.67 -10.12 -40.16
CA PHE A 324 0.23 -10.31 -40.39
C PHE A 324 -0.51 -10.68 -39.09
N THR A 325 0.07 -11.58 -38.31
CA THR A 325 -0.48 -11.96 -37.00
C THR A 325 -0.52 -10.76 -36.05
N ALA A 326 0.55 -9.95 -36.01
CA ALA A 326 0.60 -8.75 -35.17
C ALA A 326 -0.45 -7.70 -35.57
N ILE A 327 -0.62 -7.46 -36.86
CA ILE A 327 -1.56 -6.47 -37.40
C ILE A 327 -3.00 -6.90 -37.14
N THR A 328 -3.36 -8.14 -37.48
CA THR A 328 -4.74 -8.64 -37.30
C THR A 328 -5.15 -8.71 -35.82
N ASP A 329 -4.24 -9.12 -34.93
CA ASP A 329 -4.48 -9.13 -33.49
C ASP A 329 -4.63 -7.70 -32.93
N THR A 330 -3.90 -6.73 -33.49
CA THR A 330 -4.01 -5.30 -33.15
C THR A 330 -5.33 -4.69 -33.59
N ILE A 331 -5.76 -4.96 -34.83
CA ILE A 331 -7.05 -4.50 -35.35
C ILE A 331 -8.20 -5.04 -34.48
N ALA A 332 -8.15 -6.33 -34.15
CA ALA A 332 -9.14 -6.96 -33.29
C ALA A 332 -9.20 -6.33 -31.90
N TRP A 333 -8.04 -6.08 -31.28
CA TRP A 333 -7.97 -5.49 -29.95
C TRP A 333 -8.51 -4.05 -29.86
N ASN A 334 -8.28 -3.26 -30.91
CA ASN A 334 -8.71 -1.85 -30.93
C ASN A 334 -10.17 -1.70 -31.35
N THR A 335 -10.73 -2.67 -32.07
CA THR A 335 -12.09 -2.60 -32.60
C THR A 335 -13.12 -3.34 -31.72
N LEU A 336 -12.74 -4.45 -31.10
CA LEU A 336 -13.67 -5.33 -30.38
C LEU A 336 -13.82 -4.98 -28.88
N PRO A 337 -15.01 -5.19 -28.29
CA PRO A 337 -15.16 -5.23 -26.85
C PRO A 337 -14.25 -6.28 -26.21
N ARG A 338 -13.79 -6.01 -24.98
CA ARG A 338 -12.80 -6.84 -24.28
C ARG A 338 -13.24 -8.30 -24.12
N ASP A 339 -14.49 -8.52 -23.73
CA ASP A 339 -15.04 -9.88 -23.52
C ASP A 339 -15.10 -10.68 -24.83
N LEU A 340 -15.52 -10.02 -25.92
CA LEU A 340 -15.60 -10.64 -27.23
C LEU A 340 -14.20 -10.96 -27.78
N PHE A 341 -13.23 -10.05 -27.58
CA PHE A 341 -11.84 -10.29 -27.91
C PHE A 341 -11.27 -11.50 -27.18
N GLN A 342 -11.49 -11.62 -25.86
CA GLN A 342 -11.04 -12.80 -25.10
C GLN A 342 -11.65 -14.09 -25.66
N LYS A 343 -12.97 -14.10 -25.88
CA LYS A 343 -13.71 -15.26 -26.39
C LYS A 343 -13.21 -15.72 -27.76
N LEU A 344 -12.90 -14.79 -28.68
CA LEU A 344 -12.55 -15.12 -30.07
C LEU A 344 -11.05 -15.27 -30.31
N PHE A 345 -10.21 -14.40 -29.73
CA PHE A 345 -8.79 -14.29 -30.06
C PHE A 345 -7.85 -14.91 -29.01
N ARG A 346 -8.37 -15.37 -27.85
CA ARG A 346 -7.55 -15.90 -26.75
C ARG A 346 -7.99 -17.26 -26.22
N GLN A 347 -9.27 -17.62 -26.31
CA GLN A 347 -9.82 -18.85 -25.73
C GLN A 347 -9.31 -20.15 -26.42
N ASP A 348 -9.36 -20.20 -27.76
CA ASP A 348 -8.97 -21.34 -28.58
C ASP A 348 -8.04 -20.89 -29.72
N LEU A 349 -6.92 -21.60 -29.91
CA LEU A 349 -5.91 -21.31 -30.93
C LEU A 349 -6.49 -21.36 -32.36
N LEU A 350 -7.36 -22.32 -32.65
CA LEU A 350 -7.92 -22.47 -34.00
C LEU A 350 -8.91 -21.35 -34.30
N VAL A 351 -9.81 -21.07 -33.36
CA VAL A 351 -10.80 -19.99 -33.48
C VAL A 351 -10.09 -18.65 -33.63
N ALA A 352 -9.07 -18.38 -32.80
CA ALA A 352 -8.31 -17.14 -32.89
C ALA A 352 -7.62 -16.99 -34.25
N SER A 353 -7.12 -18.08 -34.83
CA SER A 353 -6.51 -18.08 -36.16
C SER A 353 -7.56 -17.81 -37.25
N LEU A 354 -8.72 -18.45 -37.17
CA LEU A 354 -9.81 -18.21 -38.11
C LEU A 354 -10.33 -16.78 -38.06
N PHE A 355 -10.49 -16.19 -36.87
CA PHE A 355 -10.94 -14.80 -36.76
C PHE A 355 -9.90 -13.78 -37.20
N ARG A 356 -8.60 -14.00 -36.95
CA ARG A 356 -7.53 -13.16 -37.54
C ARG A 356 -7.60 -13.18 -39.06
N ASN A 357 -7.75 -14.37 -39.62
CA ASN A 357 -7.81 -14.59 -41.05
C ASN A 357 -9.14 -14.10 -41.65
N PHE A 358 -10.22 -14.09 -40.87
CA PHE A 358 -11.51 -13.52 -41.25
C PHE A 358 -11.44 -12.00 -41.44
N LEU A 359 -10.60 -11.28 -40.67
CA LEU A 359 -10.38 -9.84 -40.89
C LEU A 359 -9.79 -9.57 -42.28
N LEU A 360 -8.89 -10.45 -42.75
CA LEU A 360 -8.37 -10.39 -44.11
C LEU A 360 -9.46 -10.74 -45.13
N ALA A 361 -10.28 -11.76 -44.86
CA ALA A 361 -11.42 -12.11 -45.72
C ALA A 361 -12.38 -10.93 -45.88
N GLU A 362 -12.70 -10.22 -44.78
CA GLU A 362 -13.54 -9.02 -44.80
C GLU A 362 -12.95 -7.96 -45.74
N ARG A 363 -11.63 -7.74 -45.69
CA ARG A 363 -10.95 -6.75 -46.53
C ARG A 363 -10.89 -7.16 -48.00
N VAL A 364 -10.50 -8.40 -48.29
CA VAL A 364 -10.31 -8.92 -49.65
C VAL A 364 -11.66 -9.07 -50.36
N MET A 365 -12.65 -9.68 -49.70
CA MET A 365 -13.94 -9.95 -50.32
C MET A 365 -14.75 -8.68 -50.58
N ARG A 366 -14.61 -7.64 -49.73
CA ARG A 366 -15.24 -6.33 -49.98
C ARG A 366 -14.72 -5.65 -51.25
N SER A 367 -13.48 -5.92 -51.66
CA SER A 367 -12.96 -5.42 -52.95
C SER A 367 -13.59 -6.10 -54.17
N CYS A 368 -14.31 -7.20 -53.94
CA CYS A 368 -15.03 -7.99 -54.94
C CYS A 368 -16.55 -7.96 -54.69
N ASP A 369 -17.06 -6.89 -54.07
CA ASP A 369 -18.49 -6.68 -53.75
C ASP A 369 -19.14 -7.81 -52.92
N CYS A 370 -18.35 -8.49 -52.09
CA CYS A 370 -18.82 -9.51 -51.16
C CYS A 370 -18.53 -9.11 -49.71
N THR A 371 -19.51 -9.33 -48.83
CA THR A 371 -19.44 -8.99 -47.40
C THR A 371 -19.52 -10.27 -46.56
N PRO A 372 -18.39 -10.77 -46.03
CA PRO A 372 -18.40 -11.89 -45.09
C PRO A 372 -19.16 -11.56 -43.80
N VAL A 373 -19.84 -12.55 -43.24
CA VAL A 373 -20.67 -12.41 -42.02
C VAL A 373 -20.15 -13.36 -40.94
N SER A 374 -20.12 -12.91 -39.68
CA SER A 374 -19.77 -13.75 -38.53
C SER A 374 -20.85 -13.69 -37.46
N ASN A 375 -20.96 -14.75 -36.67
CA ASN A 375 -21.74 -14.78 -35.43
C ASN A 375 -20.82 -15.29 -34.30
N PRO A 376 -20.50 -14.48 -33.27
CA PRO A 376 -20.96 -13.11 -33.02
C PRO A 376 -20.57 -12.09 -34.12
N PRO A 377 -21.37 -11.04 -34.35
CA PRO A 377 -21.07 -10.02 -35.35
C PRO A 377 -19.88 -9.15 -34.91
N LEU A 378 -18.95 -8.92 -35.84
CA LEU A 378 -17.83 -8.00 -35.63
C LEU A 378 -18.17 -6.62 -36.21
N PRO A 379 -17.70 -5.51 -35.59
CA PRO A 379 -17.70 -4.20 -36.22
C PRO A 379 -16.81 -4.21 -37.48
N PRO A 380 -17.04 -3.30 -38.44
CA PRO A 380 -16.29 -3.27 -39.70
C PRO A 380 -14.80 -2.99 -39.47
N THR A 381 -13.92 -3.88 -39.94
CA THR A 381 -12.46 -3.78 -39.72
C THR A 381 -11.63 -3.46 -40.98
N TYR A 382 -12.26 -3.53 -42.15
CA TYR A 382 -11.59 -3.46 -43.45
C TYR A 382 -10.87 -2.13 -43.77
N GLN A 383 -11.29 -1.01 -43.15
CA GLN A 383 -10.70 0.33 -43.33
C GLN A 383 -9.76 0.75 -42.17
N HIS A 384 -9.45 -0.15 -41.25
CA HIS A 384 -8.61 0.16 -40.10
C HIS A 384 -7.19 0.66 -40.54
N PRO A 385 -6.63 1.74 -39.97
CA PRO A 385 -5.35 2.31 -40.39
C PRO A 385 -4.17 1.33 -40.40
N MET A 386 -4.15 0.35 -39.49
CA MET A 386 -3.15 -0.72 -39.45
C MET A 386 -3.04 -1.55 -40.75
N TRP A 387 -4.08 -1.57 -41.59
CA TRP A 387 -3.97 -2.17 -42.92
C TRP A 387 -3.03 -1.41 -43.86
N ASN A 388 -2.84 -0.10 -43.66
CA ASN A 388 -1.85 0.66 -44.42
C ASN A 388 -0.42 0.24 -44.04
N ALA A 389 -0.19 -0.09 -42.76
CA ALA A 389 1.09 -0.64 -42.31
C ALA A 389 1.35 -2.04 -42.89
N TRP A 390 0.29 -2.86 -43.06
CA TRP A 390 0.38 -4.13 -43.77
C TRP A 390 0.75 -3.96 -45.24
N ASP A 391 0.09 -3.02 -45.93
CA ASP A 391 0.36 -2.74 -47.34
C ASP A 391 1.80 -2.25 -47.54
N LEU A 392 2.31 -1.37 -46.66
CA LEU A 392 3.71 -0.93 -46.67
C LEU A 392 4.68 -2.11 -46.43
N ALA A 393 4.38 -2.99 -45.47
CA ALA A 393 5.19 -4.18 -45.22
C ALA A 393 5.23 -5.12 -46.43
N LEU A 394 4.10 -5.27 -47.13
CA LEU A 394 4.03 -6.03 -48.38
C LEU A 394 4.83 -5.37 -49.50
N ASP A 395 4.70 -4.06 -49.69
CA ASP A 395 5.45 -3.30 -50.70
C ASP A 395 6.97 -3.44 -50.50
N LEU A 396 7.46 -3.21 -49.28
CA LEU A 396 8.87 -3.33 -48.95
C LEU A 396 9.38 -4.77 -49.15
N SER A 397 8.58 -5.77 -48.75
CA SER A 397 8.91 -7.18 -48.93
C SER A 397 8.96 -7.55 -50.42
N LEU A 398 7.95 -7.21 -51.21
CA LEU A 398 7.90 -7.51 -52.64
C LEU A 398 8.98 -6.76 -53.43
N GLY A 399 9.38 -5.56 -53.01
CA GLY A 399 10.46 -4.80 -53.62
C GLY A 399 11.82 -5.53 -53.58
N GLN A 400 12.11 -6.26 -52.50
CA GLN A 400 13.34 -7.05 -52.35
C GLN A 400 13.25 -8.46 -52.97
N LEU A 401 12.04 -8.97 -53.25
CA LEU A 401 11.80 -10.34 -53.73
C LEU A 401 12.62 -10.72 -54.99
N PRO A 402 12.71 -9.90 -56.06
CA PRO A 402 13.48 -10.27 -57.25
C PRO A 402 14.98 -10.44 -56.96
N ALA A 403 15.55 -9.62 -56.08
CA ALA A 403 16.97 -9.68 -55.71
C ALA A 403 17.26 -10.91 -54.83
N VAL A 404 16.36 -11.24 -53.91
CA VAL A 404 16.50 -12.40 -53.01
C VAL A 404 16.33 -13.72 -53.78
N VAL A 405 15.31 -13.83 -54.65
CA VAL A 405 15.05 -15.05 -55.45
C VAL A 405 16.18 -15.31 -56.46
N SER A 406 16.77 -14.25 -57.02
CA SER A 406 17.93 -14.37 -57.91
C SER A 406 19.26 -14.60 -57.17
N GLY A 407 19.25 -14.61 -55.83
CA GLY A 407 20.44 -14.80 -55.00
C GLY A 407 21.44 -13.64 -55.04
N ARG A 408 21.04 -12.46 -55.52
CA ARG A 408 21.93 -11.29 -55.67
C ARG A 408 22.19 -10.58 -54.34
N GLU A 409 21.19 -10.55 -53.46
CA GLU A 409 21.28 -9.94 -52.13
C GLU A 409 20.66 -10.85 -51.05
N PRO A 410 21.21 -10.87 -49.82
CA PRO A 410 20.58 -11.54 -48.69
C PRO A 410 19.30 -10.81 -48.26
N PHE A 411 18.35 -11.56 -47.72
CA PHE A 411 17.11 -11.01 -47.16
C PHE A 411 17.39 -10.04 -46.01
N LYS A 412 16.78 -8.85 -46.07
CA LYS A 412 16.83 -7.84 -45.01
C LYS A 412 15.48 -7.81 -44.29
N HIS A 413 15.55 -7.81 -42.96
CA HIS A 413 14.38 -7.72 -42.08
C HIS A 413 13.64 -6.40 -42.25
N LEU A 414 12.32 -6.45 -42.19
CA LEU A 414 11.46 -5.27 -42.32
C LEU A 414 11.50 -4.39 -41.04
N PRO A 415 11.44 -3.05 -41.17
CA PRO A 415 11.50 -2.12 -40.03
C PRO A 415 10.21 -2.07 -39.20
N PHE A 416 9.16 -2.80 -39.59
CA PHE A 416 7.82 -2.75 -39.00
C PHE A 416 7.83 -2.75 -37.46
N PHE A 417 8.49 -3.72 -36.82
CA PHE A 417 8.47 -3.81 -35.36
C PHE A 417 9.21 -2.64 -34.69
N GLU A 418 10.27 -2.12 -35.30
CA GLU A 418 11.02 -0.97 -34.78
C GLU A 418 10.18 0.31 -34.83
N GLU A 419 9.48 0.54 -35.94
CA GLU A 419 8.57 1.68 -36.11
C GLU A 419 7.40 1.62 -35.12
N GLN A 420 6.80 0.43 -34.92
CA GLN A 420 5.69 0.26 -33.99
C GLN A 420 6.12 0.42 -32.53
N LEU A 421 7.31 -0.05 -32.14
CA LEU A 421 7.85 0.23 -30.80
C LEU A 421 8.13 1.72 -30.60
N THR A 422 8.57 2.42 -31.65
CA THR A 422 8.81 3.87 -31.59
C THR A 422 7.49 4.63 -31.45
N ALA A 423 6.44 4.24 -32.18
CA ALA A 423 5.10 4.81 -32.01
C ALA A 423 4.55 4.59 -30.59
N PHE A 424 4.77 3.40 -30.01
CA PHE A 424 4.41 3.11 -28.63
C PHE A 424 5.17 3.99 -27.63
N GLN A 425 6.46 4.22 -27.87
CA GLN A 425 7.28 5.12 -27.06
C GLN A 425 6.77 6.56 -27.10
N VAL A 426 6.44 7.09 -28.29
CA VAL A 426 5.86 8.43 -28.43
C VAL A 426 4.52 8.54 -27.68
N TRP A 427 3.69 7.48 -27.73
CA TRP A 427 2.45 7.45 -26.97
C TRP A 427 2.71 7.56 -25.46
N LEU A 428 3.74 6.87 -24.93
CA LEU A 428 4.14 6.94 -23.52
C LEU A 428 4.61 8.34 -23.14
N GLU A 429 5.51 8.94 -23.92
CA GLU A 429 6.04 10.29 -23.67
C GLU A 429 4.92 11.34 -23.62
N LEU A 430 3.92 11.23 -24.51
CA LEU A 430 2.77 12.13 -24.49
C LEU A 430 1.77 11.81 -23.36
N ALA A 431 1.63 10.54 -22.98
CA ALA A 431 0.76 10.13 -21.88
C ALA A 431 1.28 10.65 -20.53
N GLU A 432 2.59 10.75 -20.38
CA GLU A 432 3.25 11.33 -19.21
C GLU A 432 2.92 12.81 -19.04
N LEU A 433 2.82 13.59 -20.13
CA LEU A 433 2.57 15.03 -20.08
C LEU A 433 1.11 15.42 -19.80
N SER A 434 0.13 14.55 -20.11
CA SER A 434 -1.29 14.95 -20.20
C SER A 434 -2.23 14.32 -19.17
N GLY A 435 -1.72 13.51 -18.24
CA GLY A 435 -2.53 12.66 -17.37
C GLY A 435 -3.09 11.45 -18.12
N SER A 436 -2.53 10.27 -17.86
CA SER A 436 -2.65 9.06 -18.70
C SER A 436 -4.03 8.39 -18.68
N GLU A 437 -4.82 8.51 -17.60
CA GLU A 437 -6.06 7.75 -17.41
C GLU A 437 -7.22 8.11 -18.36
N LYS A 438 -7.23 9.33 -18.92
CA LYS A 438 -8.32 9.82 -19.79
C LYS A 438 -8.08 9.57 -21.28
N ARG A 439 -6.90 9.07 -21.66
CA ARG A 439 -6.55 8.84 -23.06
C ARG A 439 -7.01 7.48 -23.55
N ARG A 440 -7.19 7.36 -24.87
CA ARG A 440 -7.42 6.06 -25.51
C ARG A 440 -6.21 5.16 -25.29
N PRO A 441 -6.43 3.85 -25.09
CA PRO A 441 -5.34 2.90 -24.88
C PRO A 441 -4.40 2.86 -26.09
N PRO A 442 -3.12 2.53 -25.87
CA PRO A 442 -2.13 2.45 -26.94
C PRO A 442 -2.47 1.32 -27.91
N GLU A 443 -2.60 1.68 -29.19
CA GLU A 443 -2.95 0.72 -30.25
C GLU A 443 -1.88 -0.37 -30.42
N GLN A 444 -0.61 -0.05 -30.14
CA GLN A 444 0.53 -0.95 -30.36
C GLN A 444 0.70 -2.02 -29.27
N LEU A 445 -0.13 -2.03 -28.22
CA LEU A 445 0.05 -2.95 -27.08
C LEU A 445 0.05 -4.44 -27.48
N PRO A 446 -0.81 -4.94 -28.39
CA PRO A 446 -0.71 -6.32 -28.90
C PRO A 446 0.55 -6.59 -29.72
N ILE A 447 1.09 -5.56 -30.39
CA ILE A 447 2.35 -5.67 -31.15
C ILE A 447 3.52 -5.87 -30.19
N VAL A 448 3.55 -5.12 -29.07
CA VAL A 448 4.57 -5.30 -28.02
C VAL A 448 4.60 -6.77 -27.56
N LEU A 449 3.43 -7.39 -27.35
CA LEU A 449 3.32 -8.81 -27.01
C LEU A 449 3.95 -9.73 -28.07
N GLN A 450 3.70 -9.45 -29.36
CA GLN A 450 4.33 -10.21 -30.44
C GLN A 450 5.86 -10.04 -30.47
N VAL A 451 6.34 -8.84 -30.17
CA VAL A 451 7.78 -8.53 -30.14
C VAL A 451 8.49 -9.25 -28.98
N LEU A 452 7.84 -9.51 -27.85
CA LEU A 452 8.42 -10.28 -26.74
C LEU A 452 8.88 -11.69 -27.16
N LEU A 453 8.24 -12.25 -28.20
CA LEU A 453 8.61 -13.54 -28.77
C LEU A 453 9.87 -13.47 -29.65
N SER A 454 10.29 -12.27 -30.07
CA SER A 454 11.58 -12.03 -30.72
C SER A 454 12.71 -12.02 -29.71
N GLN A 455 13.93 -12.32 -30.14
CA GLN A 455 15.13 -12.11 -29.32
C GLN A 455 15.76 -10.73 -29.58
N VAL A 456 15.67 -10.22 -30.81
CA VAL A 456 16.38 -9.01 -31.25
C VAL A 456 15.85 -7.75 -30.56
N HIS A 457 14.53 -7.61 -30.46
CA HIS A 457 13.89 -6.40 -29.91
C HIS A 457 13.32 -6.62 -28.50
N ARG A 458 13.65 -7.75 -27.87
CA ARG A 458 13.04 -8.16 -26.59
C ARG A 458 13.30 -7.16 -25.48
N THR A 459 14.56 -6.73 -25.33
CA THR A 459 14.99 -5.83 -24.26
C THR A 459 14.26 -4.50 -24.36
N ARG A 460 14.26 -3.87 -25.55
CA ARG A 460 13.51 -2.63 -25.81
C ARG A 460 12.00 -2.78 -25.57
N ALA A 461 11.41 -3.91 -25.99
CA ALA A 461 9.98 -4.15 -25.77
C ALA A 461 9.64 -4.32 -24.27
N LEU A 462 10.49 -4.99 -23.49
CA LEU A 462 10.32 -5.14 -22.04
C LEU A 462 10.54 -3.81 -21.30
N GLU A 463 11.48 -2.97 -21.73
CA GLU A 463 11.68 -1.62 -21.19
C GLU A 463 10.44 -0.75 -21.39
N LEU A 464 9.92 -0.69 -22.63
CA LEU A 464 8.71 0.08 -22.93
C LEU A 464 7.47 -0.48 -22.22
N LEU A 465 7.37 -1.81 -22.11
CA LEU A 465 6.32 -2.45 -21.32
C LEU A 465 6.43 -2.06 -19.85
N GLY A 466 7.63 -2.08 -19.26
CA GLY A 466 7.86 -1.63 -17.89
C GLY A 466 7.38 -0.18 -17.70
N LYS A 467 7.78 0.73 -18.59
CA LYS A 467 7.31 2.13 -18.58
C LYS A 467 5.79 2.24 -18.67
N PHE A 468 5.14 1.41 -19.49
CA PHE A 468 3.68 1.38 -19.60
C PHE A 468 3.02 0.90 -18.30
N LEU A 469 3.51 -0.18 -17.70
CA LEU A 469 2.97 -0.70 -16.43
C LEU A 469 3.18 0.26 -15.26
N ASP A 470 4.21 1.12 -15.31
CA ASP A 470 4.46 2.16 -14.32
C ASP A 470 3.42 3.29 -14.34
N LEU A 471 2.58 3.40 -15.37
CA LEU A 471 1.49 4.39 -15.42
C LEU A 471 0.38 4.13 -14.39
N GLY A 472 0.33 2.93 -13.80
CA GLY A 472 -0.57 2.58 -12.70
C GLY A 472 -1.36 1.29 -12.93
N PRO A 473 -2.28 0.95 -11.99
CA PRO A 473 -3.01 -0.33 -12.00
C PRO A 473 -3.85 -0.57 -13.26
N TRP A 474 -4.42 0.49 -13.84
CA TRP A 474 -5.21 0.40 -15.07
C TRP A 474 -4.39 -0.13 -16.27
N ALA A 475 -3.11 0.26 -16.36
CA ALA A 475 -2.21 -0.16 -17.43
C ALA A 475 -1.82 -1.64 -17.26
N VAL A 476 -1.60 -2.07 -16.02
CA VAL A 476 -1.37 -3.48 -15.68
C VAL A 476 -2.57 -4.34 -16.08
N ASN A 477 -3.77 -3.93 -15.69
CA ASN A 477 -5.00 -4.64 -16.06
C ASN A 477 -5.20 -4.69 -17.59
N LEU A 478 -4.86 -3.62 -18.30
CA LEU A 478 -4.93 -3.61 -19.76
C LEU A 478 -3.93 -4.60 -20.39
N ALA A 479 -2.68 -4.62 -19.91
CA ALA A 479 -1.65 -5.55 -20.39
C ALA A 479 -2.00 -7.02 -20.10
N LEU A 480 -2.53 -7.31 -18.91
CA LEU A 480 -3.03 -8.63 -18.55
C LEU A 480 -4.20 -9.05 -19.45
N SER A 481 -5.11 -8.12 -19.74
CA SER A 481 -6.21 -8.34 -20.68
C SER A 481 -5.73 -8.61 -22.11
N VAL A 482 -4.66 -7.97 -22.60
CA VAL A 482 -4.08 -8.33 -23.92
C VAL A 482 -3.55 -9.78 -23.94
N GLY A 483 -3.23 -10.34 -22.77
CA GLY A 483 -2.74 -11.71 -22.61
C GLY A 483 -1.23 -11.78 -22.46
N ILE A 484 -0.60 -10.78 -21.84
CA ILE A 484 0.87 -10.72 -21.68
C ILE A 484 1.43 -11.77 -20.70
N PHE A 485 0.60 -12.20 -19.76
CA PHE A 485 1.00 -13.04 -18.62
C PHE A 485 1.78 -14.32 -19.00
N PRO A 486 1.31 -15.17 -19.94
CA PRO A 486 2.02 -16.41 -20.27
C PRO A 486 3.40 -16.17 -20.89
N TYR A 487 3.59 -15.04 -21.56
CA TYR A 487 4.85 -14.68 -22.21
C TYR A 487 5.89 -14.26 -21.18
N VAL A 488 5.50 -13.38 -20.25
CA VAL A 488 6.39 -12.91 -19.18
C VAL A 488 6.72 -14.04 -18.20
N LEU A 489 5.77 -14.94 -17.93
CA LEU A 489 6.02 -16.15 -17.13
C LEU A 489 7.06 -17.06 -17.77
N LYS A 490 6.96 -17.31 -19.09
CA LYS A 490 7.95 -18.13 -19.81
C LYS A 490 9.35 -17.49 -19.84
N LEU A 491 9.43 -16.15 -19.83
CA LEU A 491 10.71 -15.44 -19.80
C LEU A 491 11.49 -15.63 -18.49
N LEU A 492 10.84 -16.01 -17.38
CA LEU A 492 11.53 -16.36 -16.13
C LEU A 492 12.45 -17.58 -16.25
N GLN A 493 12.25 -18.41 -17.28
CA GLN A 493 13.13 -19.55 -17.58
C GLN A 493 14.39 -19.13 -18.36
N SER A 494 14.51 -17.85 -18.74
CA SER A 494 15.66 -17.33 -19.47
C SER A 494 16.88 -17.13 -18.58
N CYS A 495 18.05 -17.56 -19.04
CA CYS A 495 19.33 -17.34 -18.35
C CYS A 495 19.97 -15.96 -18.64
N ALA A 496 19.33 -15.11 -19.44
CA ALA A 496 19.90 -13.82 -19.86
C ALA A 496 19.88 -12.81 -18.69
N LYS A 497 21.07 -12.34 -18.28
CA LYS A 497 21.23 -11.43 -17.13
C LYS A 497 20.63 -10.03 -17.39
N GLU A 498 20.70 -9.55 -18.62
CA GLU A 498 20.15 -8.25 -19.05
C GLU A 498 18.63 -8.13 -18.83
N LEU A 499 17.91 -9.26 -18.78
CA LEU A 499 16.47 -9.27 -18.58
C LEU A 499 16.06 -9.16 -17.11
N ARG A 500 16.98 -9.43 -16.17
CA ARG A 500 16.66 -9.49 -14.73
C ARG A 500 16.05 -8.19 -14.18
N PRO A 501 16.64 -7.00 -14.42
CA PRO A 501 16.07 -5.74 -13.91
C PRO A 501 14.68 -5.45 -14.48
N LEU A 502 14.46 -5.76 -15.76
CA LEU A 502 13.20 -5.52 -16.44
C LEU A 502 12.10 -6.48 -15.96
N LEU A 503 12.43 -7.78 -15.84
CA LEU A 503 11.47 -8.79 -15.43
C LEU A 503 11.08 -8.64 -13.97
N VAL A 504 12.00 -8.31 -13.06
CA VAL A 504 11.65 -8.08 -11.65
C VAL A 504 10.73 -6.86 -11.51
N PHE A 505 10.98 -5.80 -12.27
CA PHE A 505 10.12 -4.62 -12.30
C PHE A 505 8.70 -4.95 -12.80
N ILE A 506 8.59 -5.64 -13.94
CA ILE A 506 7.30 -6.04 -14.52
C ILE A 506 6.52 -6.93 -13.54
N TRP A 507 7.18 -7.90 -12.91
CA TRP A 507 6.52 -8.79 -11.95
C TRP A 507 6.10 -8.09 -10.66
N ALA A 508 6.90 -7.14 -10.17
CA ALA A 508 6.49 -6.30 -9.06
C ALA A 508 5.21 -5.51 -9.39
N LYS A 509 5.11 -4.94 -10.61
CA LYS A 509 3.89 -4.25 -11.06
C LYS A 509 2.68 -5.19 -11.18
N ILE A 510 2.87 -6.39 -11.74
CA ILE A 510 1.78 -7.38 -11.88
C ILE A 510 1.27 -7.85 -10.52
N LEU A 511 2.17 -8.25 -9.61
CA LEU A 511 1.78 -8.79 -8.29
C LEU A 511 1.23 -7.73 -7.33
N ALA A 512 1.60 -6.46 -7.53
CA ALA A 512 0.99 -5.35 -6.78
C ALA A 512 -0.49 -5.13 -7.13
N VAL A 513 -0.93 -5.58 -8.30
CA VAL A 513 -2.31 -5.46 -8.79
C VAL A 513 -3.09 -6.77 -8.62
N ASP A 514 -2.50 -7.90 -9.01
CA ASP A 514 -3.13 -9.22 -8.93
C ASP A 514 -2.22 -10.27 -8.25
N GLY A 515 -2.40 -10.42 -6.93
CA GLY A 515 -1.69 -11.42 -6.13
C GLY A 515 -2.05 -12.88 -6.44
N SER A 516 -3.11 -13.16 -7.21
CA SER A 516 -3.49 -14.54 -7.55
C SER A 516 -2.46 -15.23 -8.46
N CYS A 517 -1.59 -14.47 -9.10
CA CYS A 517 -0.52 -14.95 -9.99
C CYS A 517 0.52 -15.85 -9.29
N GLN A 518 0.58 -15.84 -7.96
CA GLN A 518 1.54 -16.63 -7.18
C GLN A 518 1.50 -18.14 -7.50
N ALA A 519 0.31 -18.71 -7.78
CA ALA A 519 0.15 -20.14 -8.02
C ALA A 519 0.89 -20.60 -9.30
N GLU A 520 0.80 -19.82 -10.38
CA GLU A 520 1.49 -20.15 -11.62
C GLU A 520 3.02 -19.95 -11.52
N ILE A 521 3.46 -18.93 -10.80
CA ILE A 521 4.90 -18.68 -10.58
C ILE A 521 5.54 -19.83 -9.82
N VAL A 522 4.88 -20.34 -8.78
CA VAL A 522 5.40 -21.45 -7.96
C VAL A 522 5.41 -22.75 -8.77
N ARG A 523 4.32 -23.06 -9.48
CA ARG A 523 4.21 -24.27 -10.33
C ARG A 523 5.31 -24.35 -11.39
N ASP A 524 5.65 -23.23 -12.03
CA ASP A 524 6.64 -23.20 -13.10
C ASP A 524 8.08 -22.94 -12.57
N GLY A 525 8.28 -22.90 -11.25
CA GLY A 525 9.59 -22.74 -10.61
C GLY A 525 10.16 -21.31 -10.65
N GLY A 526 9.35 -20.30 -10.97
CA GLY A 526 9.77 -18.90 -11.13
C GLY A 526 10.29 -18.24 -9.85
N HIS A 527 9.91 -18.73 -8.66
CA HIS A 527 10.41 -18.22 -7.37
C HIS A 527 11.94 -18.28 -7.25
N LYS A 528 12.59 -19.28 -7.87
CA LYS A 528 14.05 -19.42 -7.89
C LYS A 528 14.74 -18.27 -8.63
N TYR A 529 14.08 -17.73 -9.66
CA TYR A 529 14.57 -16.60 -10.44
C TYR A 529 14.74 -15.36 -9.55
N PHE A 530 13.70 -15.00 -8.80
CA PHE A 530 13.73 -13.82 -7.91
C PHE A 530 14.65 -14.03 -6.70
N LEU A 531 14.78 -15.26 -6.20
CA LEU A 531 15.73 -15.56 -5.14
C LEU A 531 17.18 -15.34 -5.60
N SER A 532 17.50 -15.72 -6.84
CA SER A 532 18.82 -15.46 -7.43
C SER A 532 19.10 -13.97 -7.64
N ILE A 533 18.07 -13.14 -7.85
CA ILE A 533 18.19 -11.69 -7.98
C ILE A 533 18.45 -11.05 -6.62
N LEU A 534 17.78 -11.51 -5.56
CA LEU A 534 17.96 -10.98 -4.21
C LEU A 534 19.37 -11.25 -3.67
N GLN A 535 19.98 -12.37 -4.05
CA GLN A 535 21.37 -12.72 -3.70
C GLN A 535 22.42 -11.93 -4.50
N ASP A 536 22.04 -11.35 -5.64
CA ASP A 536 22.98 -10.72 -6.58
C ASP A 536 23.28 -9.28 -6.14
N THR A 537 24.40 -9.10 -5.43
CA THR A 537 24.86 -7.79 -4.96
C THR A 537 25.34 -6.85 -6.06
N SER A 538 25.48 -7.33 -7.31
CA SER A 538 25.79 -6.48 -8.46
C SER A 538 24.59 -5.64 -8.92
N LEU A 539 23.36 -6.03 -8.54
CA LEU A 539 22.15 -5.30 -8.84
C LEU A 539 21.89 -4.20 -7.80
N SER A 540 21.40 -3.05 -8.26
CA SER A 540 21.02 -1.94 -7.40
C SER A 540 20.02 -2.37 -6.31
N SER A 541 20.07 -1.75 -5.14
CA SER A 541 19.15 -2.04 -4.04
C SER A 541 17.68 -1.93 -4.43
N GLU A 542 17.31 -1.03 -5.35
CA GLU A 542 15.92 -0.88 -5.84
C GLU A 542 15.36 -2.16 -6.48
N HIS A 543 16.10 -2.77 -7.42
CA HIS A 543 15.71 -4.05 -8.04
C HIS A 543 15.71 -5.20 -7.03
N ARG A 544 16.61 -5.19 -6.04
CA ARG A 544 16.59 -6.16 -4.92
C ARG A 544 15.35 -5.98 -4.04
N THR A 545 14.92 -4.74 -3.78
CA THR A 545 13.68 -4.44 -3.06
C THR A 545 12.46 -4.97 -3.82
N GLN A 546 12.41 -4.78 -5.14
CA GLN A 546 11.36 -5.34 -5.98
C GLN A 546 11.37 -6.88 -5.94
N ALA A 547 12.53 -7.52 -5.93
CA ALA A 547 12.64 -8.97 -5.77
C ALA A 547 12.12 -9.44 -4.40
N ALA A 548 12.46 -8.73 -3.32
CA ALA A 548 11.95 -9.01 -1.98
C ALA A 548 10.42 -8.86 -1.91
N PHE A 549 9.86 -7.83 -2.55
CA PHE A 549 8.41 -7.65 -2.68
C PHE A 549 7.73 -8.78 -3.47
N VAL A 550 8.31 -9.20 -4.60
CA VAL A 550 7.79 -10.31 -5.41
C VAL A 550 7.81 -11.61 -4.61
N LEU A 551 8.90 -11.89 -3.89
CA LEU A 551 9.01 -13.07 -3.03
C LEU A 551 8.02 -13.03 -1.86
N ALA A 552 7.86 -11.86 -1.22
CA ALA A 552 6.84 -11.63 -0.20
C ALA A 552 5.43 -11.93 -0.74
N SER A 553 5.11 -11.40 -1.92
CA SER A 553 3.83 -11.64 -2.59
C SER A 553 3.60 -13.11 -2.97
N ILE A 554 4.65 -13.88 -3.29
CA ILE A 554 4.56 -15.31 -3.60
C ILE A 554 4.25 -16.15 -2.35
N VAL A 555 4.73 -15.73 -1.16
CA VAL A 555 4.53 -16.47 0.09
C VAL A 555 3.30 -16.01 0.87
N LYS A 556 2.69 -14.88 0.50
CA LYS A 556 1.55 -14.26 1.19
C LYS A 556 0.35 -15.22 1.23
N ARG A 557 0.07 -15.77 2.42
CA ARG A 557 -1.09 -16.66 2.69
C ARG A 557 -1.18 -17.85 1.70
N TYR A 558 -0.05 -18.36 1.22
CA TYR A 558 0.00 -19.47 0.25
C TYR A 558 1.03 -20.53 0.64
N ARG A 559 0.54 -21.70 1.09
CA ARG A 559 1.39 -22.75 1.69
C ARG A 559 2.40 -23.36 0.71
N GLU A 560 1.99 -23.65 -0.53
CA GLU A 560 2.90 -24.23 -1.53
C GLU A 560 4.04 -23.25 -1.88
N GLY A 561 3.74 -21.94 -1.90
CA GLY A 561 4.74 -20.88 -2.07
C GLY A 561 5.71 -20.79 -0.89
N GLN A 562 5.21 -20.84 0.34
CA GLN A 562 6.05 -20.88 1.55
C GLN A 562 6.99 -22.09 1.57
N GLU A 563 6.49 -23.28 1.21
CA GLU A 563 7.29 -24.51 1.16
C GLU A 563 8.39 -24.44 0.08
N ALA A 564 8.04 -23.96 -1.12
CA ALA A 564 8.99 -23.79 -2.22
C ALA A 564 10.08 -22.74 -1.89
N ALA A 565 9.69 -21.62 -1.28
CA ALA A 565 10.62 -20.57 -0.87
C ALA A 565 11.56 -21.03 0.26
N LEU A 566 11.05 -21.80 1.23
CA LEU A 566 11.85 -22.38 2.30
C LEU A 566 12.91 -23.35 1.77
N GLN A 567 12.55 -24.20 0.80
CA GLN A 567 13.50 -25.09 0.12
C GLN A 567 14.57 -24.31 -0.66
N GLY A 568 14.26 -23.11 -1.12
CA GLY A 568 15.21 -22.19 -1.77
C GLY A 568 16.15 -21.44 -0.83
N SER A 569 16.13 -21.73 0.49
CA SER A 569 16.94 -21.03 1.51
C SER A 569 16.60 -19.54 1.67
N LEU A 570 15.36 -19.14 1.43
CA LEU A 570 14.92 -17.73 1.52
C LEU A 570 15.25 -17.07 2.86
N VAL A 571 15.17 -17.80 3.97
CA VAL A 571 15.48 -17.27 5.32
C VAL A 571 16.92 -16.74 5.39
N SER A 572 17.90 -17.55 5.03
CA SER A 572 19.31 -17.15 5.05
C SER A 572 19.58 -15.95 4.14
N VAL A 573 19.03 -15.98 2.93
CA VAL A 573 19.18 -14.89 1.95
C VAL A 573 18.63 -13.58 2.48
N CYS A 574 17.42 -13.59 3.04
CA CYS A 574 16.83 -12.40 3.63
C CYS A 574 17.65 -11.88 4.82
N LEU A 575 18.16 -12.76 5.69
CA LEU A 575 18.95 -12.34 6.85
C LEU A 575 20.30 -11.69 6.47
N GLU A 576 20.89 -12.04 5.33
CA GLU A 576 22.10 -11.40 4.80
C GLU A 576 21.85 -9.96 4.32
N GLN A 577 20.63 -9.67 3.83
CA GLN A 577 20.25 -8.35 3.31
C GLN A 577 19.75 -7.38 4.39
N LEU A 578 19.64 -7.82 5.65
CA LEU A 578 19.01 -7.07 6.74
C LEU A 578 19.78 -5.79 7.11
N ASN A 579 21.07 -5.72 6.79
CA ASN A 579 21.96 -4.58 7.09
C ASN A 579 22.23 -3.68 5.86
N ASP A 580 21.46 -3.81 4.77
CA ASP A 580 21.64 -2.95 3.58
C ASP A 580 21.41 -1.46 3.95
N PRO A 581 22.17 -0.51 3.37
CA PRO A 581 21.98 0.92 3.62
C PRO A 581 20.59 1.43 3.25
N THR A 582 19.90 0.80 2.31
CA THR A 582 18.60 1.25 1.78
C THR A 582 17.45 0.84 2.73
N PRO A 583 16.68 1.78 3.30
CA PRO A 583 15.61 1.44 4.23
C PRO A 583 14.51 0.60 3.57
N GLU A 584 14.19 0.83 2.31
CA GLU A 584 13.14 0.07 1.61
C GLU A 584 13.48 -1.41 1.45
N LEU A 585 14.76 -1.75 1.25
CA LEU A 585 15.17 -3.16 1.19
C LEU A 585 15.03 -3.81 2.56
N ARG A 586 15.48 -3.15 3.63
CA ARG A 586 15.34 -3.66 5.01
C ARG A 586 13.88 -3.89 5.38
N GLN A 587 13.00 -2.95 5.02
CA GLN A 587 11.56 -3.06 5.22
C GLN A 587 10.97 -4.31 4.54
N TRP A 588 11.22 -4.48 3.24
CA TRP A 588 10.61 -5.57 2.47
C TRP A 588 11.20 -6.94 2.77
N VAL A 589 12.47 -7.01 3.13
CA VAL A 589 13.10 -8.23 3.63
C VAL A 589 12.46 -8.67 4.96
N ALA A 590 12.20 -7.74 5.88
CA ALA A 590 11.52 -8.03 7.14
C ALA A 590 10.05 -8.49 6.93
N ILE A 591 9.32 -7.83 6.02
CA ILE A 591 7.95 -8.24 5.63
C ILE A 591 7.95 -9.62 4.98
N CYS A 592 8.89 -9.89 4.07
CA CYS A 592 9.02 -11.18 3.38
C CYS A 592 9.26 -12.33 4.37
N LEU A 593 10.17 -12.14 5.33
CA LEU A 593 10.37 -13.09 6.44
C LEU A 593 9.09 -13.28 7.26
N GLY A 594 8.41 -12.18 7.58
CA GLY A 594 7.16 -12.18 8.33
C GLY A 594 6.05 -13.00 7.68
N GLN A 595 5.90 -12.90 6.36
CA GLN A 595 4.92 -13.64 5.58
C GLN A 595 5.32 -15.10 5.32
N LEU A 596 6.62 -15.40 5.28
CA LEU A 596 7.13 -16.75 5.05
C LEU A 596 6.76 -17.70 6.20
N TRP A 597 6.93 -17.27 7.44
CA TRP A 597 6.59 -18.09 8.62
C TRP A 597 5.18 -17.87 9.14
N ASP A 598 4.39 -16.98 8.54
CA ASP A 598 3.00 -16.78 8.96
C ASP A 598 2.21 -18.10 8.82
N HIS A 599 1.67 -18.56 9.94
CA HIS A 599 1.02 -19.87 10.07
C HIS A 599 1.83 -21.06 9.51
N TYR A 600 3.17 -21.03 9.64
CA TYR A 600 4.04 -22.10 9.11
C TYR A 600 5.22 -22.47 10.04
N ASP A 601 5.04 -23.54 10.83
CA ASP A 601 5.98 -24.01 11.85
C ASP A 601 7.38 -24.33 11.32
N LYS A 602 7.49 -24.97 10.15
CA LYS A 602 8.80 -25.38 9.58
C LYS A 602 9.67 -24.16 9.25
N ALA A 603 9.07 -23.07 8.76
CA ALA A 603 9.80 -21.83 8.49
C ALA A 603 10.24 -21.15 9.79
N LYS A 604 9.39 -21.10 10.83
CA LYS A 604 9.81 -20.61 12.15
C LYS A 604 11.02 -21.36 12.68
N TRP A 605 11.00 -22.69 12.71
CA TRP A 605 12.11 -23.46 13.25
C TRP A 605 13.41 -23.29 12.45
N THR A 606 13.30 -23.00 11.15
CA THR A 606 14.46 -22.59 10.35
C THR A 606 14.97 -21.22 10.77
N GLY A 607 14.08 -20.24 10.96
CA GLY A 607 14.43 -18.93 11.51
C GLY A 607 15.02 -18.98 12.92
N VAL A 608 14.58 -19.91 13.79
CA VAL A 608 15.19 -20.12 15.12
C VAL A 608 16.63 -20.59 14.98
N ARG A 609 16.89 -21.59 14.12
CA ARG A 609 18.26 -22.10 13.87
C ARG A 609 19.19 -21.02 13.33
N ASP A 610 18.67 -20.13 12.48
CA ASP A 610 19.43 -19.04 11.85
C ASP A 610 19.46 -17.76 12.70
N THR A 611 18.96 -17.79 13.94
CA THR A 611 18.88 -16.64 14.88
C THR A 611 18.13 -15.42 14.32
N ALA A 612 17.12 -15.65 13.50
CA ALA A 612 16.38 -14.59 12.79
C ALA A 612 15.76 -13.55 13.73
N HIS A 613 15.17 -13.98 14.85
CA HIS A 613 14.53 -13.11 15.84
C HIS A 613 15.54 -12.16 16.51
N GLU A 614 16.77 -12.60 16.81
CA GLU A 614 17.80 -11.73 17.37
C GLU A 614 18.31 -10.71 16.36
N LYS A 615 18.51 -11.14 15.10
CA LYS A 615 18.91 -10.24 14.01
C LYS A 615 17.85 -9.15 13.76
N LEU A 616 16.57 -9.50 13.83
CA LEU A 616 15.45 -8.55 13.70
C LEU A 616 15.40 -7.52 14.84
N TYR A 617 15.96 -7.79 16.03
CA TYR A 617 15.99 -6.80 17.12
C TYR A 617 16.81 -5.56 16.78
N THR A 618 17.78 -5.67 15.88
CA THR A 618 18.55 -4.51 15.41
C THR A 618 17.66 -3.50 14.67
N LEU A 619 16.69 -3.99 13.90
CA LEU A 619 15.75 -3.17 13.13
C LEU A 619 14.71 -2.46 14.01
N LEU A 620 14.51 -2.89 15.26
CA LEU A 620 13.60 -2.20 16.20
C LEU A 620 14.09 -0.80 16.59
N LYS A 621 15.37 -0.47 16.32
CA LYS A 621 15.99 0.84 16.55
C LYS A 621 16.38 1.55 15.26
N ASP A 622 15.88 1.08 14.11
CA ASP A 622 16.16 1.70 12.81
C ASP A 622 15.64 3.15 12.79
N PRO A 623 16.37 4.11 12.16
CA PRO A 623 15.89 5.49 12.03
C PRO A 623 14.55 5.58 11.29
N CYS A 624 14.28 4.68 10.33
CA CYS A 624 13.06 4.69 9.54
C CYS A 624 11.89 4.00 10.27
N PRO A 625 10.77 4.71 10.58
CA PRO A 625 9.62 4.11 11.26
C PRO A 625 9.00 2.92 10.51
N GLU A 626 9.02 2.93 9.18
CA GLU A 626 8.50 1.86 8.33
C GLU A 626 9.29 0.57 8.49
N VAL A 627 10.61 0.66 8.66
CA VAL A 627 11.49 -0.50 8.94
C VAL A 627 11.20 -1.05 10.33
N ARG A 628 11.03 -0.17 11.34
CA ARG A 628 10.64 -0.58 12.70
C ARG A 628 9.29 -1.30 12.69
N ALA A 629 8.29 -0.77 12.00
CA ALA A 629 6.97 -1.38 11.85
C ALA A 629 7.05 -2.76 11.15
N ALA A 630 7.87 -2.88 10.10
CA ALA A 630 8.11 -4.17 9.42
C ALA A 630 8.78 -5.21 10.33
N ALA A 631 9.74 -4.81 11.16
CA ALA A 631 10.37 -5.70 12.13
C ALA A 631 9.37 -6.17 13.20
N VAL A 632 8.53 -5.27 13.71
CA VAL A 632 7.45 -5.60 14.66
C VAL A 632 6.44 -6.56 14.03
N TYR A 633 6.02 -6.32 12.78
CA TYR A 633 5.15 -7.22 12.03
C TYR A 633 5.76 -8.63 11.91
N SER A 634 7.03 -8.71 11.50
CA SER A 634 7.77 -9.97 11.32
C SER A 634 7.88 -10.78 12.62
N LEU A 635 8.20 -10.11 13.73
CA LEU A 635 8.27 -10.72 15.06
C LEU A 635 6.88 -11.10 15.60
N GLY A 636 5.83 -10.35 15.25
CA GLY A 636 4.44 -10.68 15.58
C GLY A 636 3.96 -11.96 14.91
N THR A 637 4.17 -12.11 13.60
CA THR A 637 3.82 -13.35 12.88
C THR A 637 4.67 -14.54 13.32
N PHE A 638 5.90 -14.30 13.79
CA PHE A 638 6.76 -15.32 14.37
C PHE A 638 6.14 -15.98 15.62
N ILE A 639 5.40 -15.23 16.45
CA ILE A 639 4.65 -15.76 17.61
C ILE A 639 3.45 -16.61 17.17
N ASN A 640 2.76 -16.17 16.10
CA ASN A 640 1.55 -16.80 15.56
C ASN A 640 1.83 -18.13 14.81
N SER A 641 3.04 -18.30 14.30
CA SER A 641 3.42 -19.39 13.38
C SER A 641 3.34 -20.83 13.90
N VAL A 642 3.13 -21.09 15.19
CA VAL A 642 3.19 -22.45 15.79
C VAL A 642 1.79 -23.00 16.08
N GLY A 643 1.49 -24.18 15.51
CA GLY A 643 0.31 -24.98 15.81
C GLY A 643 0.46 -25.82 17.09
N GLU A 644 1.50 -26.68 17.15
CA GLU A 644 1.78 -27.54 18.31
C GLU A 644 2.77 -26.88 19.27
N ARG A 645 2.32 -26.59 20.50
CA ARG A 645 3.09 -25.76 21.44
C ARG A 645 4.06 -26.60 22.27
N SER A 646 5.36 -26.30 22.16
CA SER A 646 6.42 -26.81 23.02
C SER A 646 6.88 -25.76 24.04
N GLU A 647 7.47 -26.20 25.16
CA GLU A 647 8.02 -25.29 26.18
C GLU A 647 9.12 -24.38 25.60
N HIS A 648 9.92 -24.90 24.66
CA HIS A 648 10.94 -24.13 23.96
C HIS A 648 10.34 -23.01 23.10
N ALA A 649 9.26 -23.29 22.35
CA ALA A 649 8.56 -22.27 21.56
C ALA A 649 7.99 -21.16 22.44
N ASN A 650 7.39 -21.52 23.58
CA ASN A 650 6.83 -20.55 24.53
C ASN A 650 7.91 -19.64 25.13
N SER A 651 9.10 -20.17 25.45
CA SER A 651 10.22 -19.39 25.96
C SER A 651 10.68 -18.31 24.95
N ILE A 652 10.79 -18.69 23.68
CA ILE A 652 11.15 -17.76 22.60
C ILE A 652 10.06 -16.70 22.41
N ASP A 653 8.78 -17.09 22.37
CA ASP A 653 7.67 -16.16 22.20
C ASP A 653 7.61 -15.13 23.33
N HIS A 654 7.87 -15.53 24.58
CA HIS A 654 7.99 -14.63 25.72
C HIS A 654 9.18 -13.67 25.60
N SER A 655 10.34 -14.16 25.14
CA SER A 655 11.52 -13.33 24.89
C SER A 655 11.26 -12.26 23.83
N VAL A 656 10.66 -12.65 22.71
CA VAL A 656 10.27 -11.74 21.62
C VAL A 656 9.26 -10.70 22.12
N ALA A 657 8.19 -11.13 22.79
CA ALA A 657 7.16 -10.22 23.30
C ALA A 657 7.73 -9.21 24.32
N MET A 658 8.60 -9.64 25.24
CA MET A 658 9.26 -8.73 26.18
C MET A 658 10.17 -7.73 25.47
N THR A 659 10.92 -8.16 24.45
CA THR A 659 11.82 -7.29 23.68
C THR A 659 11.04 -6.23 22.92
N LEU A 660 9.91 -6.61 22.31
CA LEU A 660 8.99 -5.69 21.63
C LEU A 660 8.45 -4.63 22.60
N VAL A 661 7.92 -5.05 23.75
CA VAL A 661 7.36 -4.11 24.75
C VAL A 661 8.45 -3.17 25.31
N ASN A 662 9.62 -3.70 25.67
CA ASN A 662 10.69 -2.89 26.27
C ASN A 662 11.27 -1.84 25.31
N THR A 663 11.25 -2.13 24.00
CA THR A 663 11.90 -1.28 22.99
C THR A 663 10.92 -0.33 22.32
N VAL A 664 9.71 -0.78 22.02
CA VAL A 664 8.78 -0.12 21.08
C VAL A 664 7.60 0.57 21.77
N SER A 665 7.27 0.23 23.02
CA SER A 665 6.09 0.82 23.69
C SER A 665 6.14 2.35 23.84
N GLY A 666 7.34 2.95 23.83
CA GLY A 666 7.54 4.40 23.88
C GLY A 666 7.88 5.05 22.53
N ASP A 667 7.63 4.38 21.40
CA ASP A 667 7.90 4.92 20.06
C ASP A 667 7.00 6.13 19.76
N MET A 668 7.56 7.15 19.12
CA MET A 668 6.82 8.37 18.76
C MET A 668 5.82 8.07 17.63
N SER A 669 6.19 7.17 16.71
CA SER A 669 5.38 6.88 15.54
C SER A 669 4.12 6.10 15.89
N CYS A 670 2.98 6.61 15.44
CA CYS A 670 1.70 5.90 15.59
C CYS A 670 1.68 4.60 14.77
N LEU A 671 2.38 4.55 13.64
CA LEU A 671 2.45 3.37 12.77
C LEU A 671 3.05 2.18 13.53
N VAL A 672 4.20 2.39 14.17
CA VAL A 672 4.92 1.35 14.90
C VAL A 672 4.12 0.86 16.11
N ARG A 673 3.48 1.76 16.86
CA ARG A 673 2.62 1.38 18.00
C ARG A 673 1.37 0.60 17.58
N LYS A 674 0.78 0.88 16.42
CA LYS A 674 -0.32 0.06 15.87
C LYS A 674 0.14 -1.36 15.57
N GLU A 675 1.29 -1.53 14.91
CA GLU A 675 1.87 -2.85 14.65
C GLU A 675 2.25 -3.59 15.94
N LEU A 676 2.69 -2.87 16.98
CA LEU A 676 2.97 -3.48 18.28
C LEU A 676 1.73 -4.14 18.87
N ILE A 677 0.58 -3.47 18.84
CA ILE A 677 -0.69 -4.05 19.33
C ILE A 677 -1.08 -5.24 18.47
N ASN A 678 -0.92 -5.12 17.14
CA ASN A 678 -1.17 -6.21 16.19
C ASN A 678 -0.30 -7.44 16.46
N ALA A 679 0.96 -7.26 16.87
CA ALA A 679 1.86 -8.35 17.27
C ALA A 679 1.48 -8.95 18.64
N LEU A 680 1.15 -8.10 19.63
CA LEU A 680 0.78 -8.53 20.98
C LEU A 680 -0.56 -9.25 21.04
N GLN A 681 -1.45 -9.08 20.07
CA GLN A 681 -2.71 -9.84 20.03
C GLN A 681 -2.44 -11.36 20.04
N TRP A 682 -1.37 -11.81 19.37
CA TRP A 682 -1.07 -13.24 19.24
C TRP A 682 -0.64 -13.83 20.57
N ILE A 683 0.15 -13.10 21.38
CA ILE A 683 0.52 -13.57 22.73
C ILE A 683 -0.71 -13.64 23.64
N VAL A 684 -1.64 -12.68 23.50
CA VAL A 684 -2.91 -12.66 24.25
C VAL A 684 -3.81 -13.85 23.87
N LEU A 685 -3.94 -14.13 22.58
CA LEU A 685 -4.72 -15.28 22.08
C LEU A 685 -4.11 -16.62 22.47
N VAL A 686 -2.77 -16.75 22.47
CA VAL A 686 -2.07 -17.97 22.84
C VAL A 686 -2.18 -18.26 24.34
N PHE A 687 -2.05 -17.25 25.18
CA PHE A 687 -2.01 -17.38 26.64
C PHE A 687 -3.25 -16.81 27.33
N SER A 688 -4.41 -16.81 26.66
CA SER A 688 -5.67 -16.22 27.16
C SER A 688 -6.02 -16.62 28.61
N PRO A 689 -5.92 -17.89 29.05
CA PRO A 689 -6.21 -18.26 30.44
C PRO A 689 -5.31 -17.57 31.48
N ILE A 690 -4.05 -17.29 31.13
CA ILE A 690 -3.11 -16.59 32.02
C ILE A 690 -3.51 -15.12 32.15
N PHE A 691 -3.84 -14.47 31.04
CA PHE A 691 -4.32 -13.09 31.04
C PHE A 691 -5.67 -12.95 31.76
N GLN A 692 -6.55 -13.95 31.67
CA GLN A 692 -7.81 -13.96 32.41
C GLN A 692 -7.58 -13.95 33.93
N ASN A 693 -6.66 -14.80 34.42
CA ASN A 693 -6.30 -14.85 35.83
C ASN A 693 -5.68 -13.53 36.33
N ILE A 694 -4.83 -12.91 35.50
CA ILE A 694 -4.21 -11.61 35.81
C ILE A 694 -5.29 -10.53 35.95
N TYR A 695 -6.22 -10.43 34.99
CA TYR A 695 -7.32 -9.46 35.05
C TYR A 695 -8.25 -9.71 36.24
N SER A 696 -8.58 -10.97 36.53
CA SER A 696 -9.43 -11.34 37.65
C SER A 696 -8.81 -10.94 38.99
N ARG A 697 -7.48 -11.08 39.12
CA ARG A 697 -6.74 -10.59 40.29
C ARG A 697 -6.78 -9.07 40.38
N GLU A 698 -6.58 -8.37 39.26
CA GLU A 698 -6.62 -6.91 39.20
C GLU A 698 -8.02 -6.35 39.57
N MET A 699 -9.10 -7.03 39.15
CA MET A 699 -10.47 -6.67 39.53
C MET A 699 -10.72 -6.83 41.02
N LYS A 700 -10.31 -7.96 41.61
CA LYS A 700 -10.41 -8.19 43.07
C LYS A 700 -9.64 -7.13 43.86
N GLU A 701 -8.41 -6.82 43.44
CA GLU A 701 -7.61 -5.75 44.06
C GLU A 701 -8.27 -4.37 43.92
N LYS A 702 -8.96 -4.08 42.81
CA LYS A 702 -9.71 -2.82 42.60
C LYS A 702 -10.97 -2.76 43.46
N GLU A 703 -11.70 -3.86 43.61
CA GLU A 703 -12.86 -3.97 44.50
C GLU A 703 -12.46 -3.78 45.96
N GLU A 704 -11.39 -4.43 46.41
CA GLU A 704 -10.84 -4.27 47.76
C GLU A 704 -10.42 -2.81 48.03
N ARG A 705 -9.79 -2.13 47.07
CA ARG A 705 -9.47 -0.68 47.17
C ARG A 705 -10.72 0.19 47.29
N ASN A 706 -11.78 -0.12 46.52
CA ASN A 706 -13.02 0.65 46.55
C ASN A 706 -13.77 0.46 47.88
N ILE A 707 -13.75 -0.74 48.46
CA ILE A 707 -14.35 -1.04 49.77
C ILE A 707 -13.62 -0.27 50.90
N ILE A 708 -12.31 -0.08 50.80
CA ILE A 708 -11.51 0.70 51.76
C ILE A 708 -11.85 2.20 51.68
N HIS A 709 -12.25 2.73 50.51
CA HIS A 709 -12.64 4.13 50.34
C HIS A 709 -14.11 4.44 50.68
N THR A 710 -15.01 3.45 50.72
CA THR A 710 -16.41 3.67 51.11
C THR A 710 -16.63 3.75 52.63
N ASN A 711 -15.67 3.33 53.45
CA ASN A 711 -15.76 3.36 54.92
C ASN A 711 -15.17 4.63 55.57
N SER A 712 -14.84 5.65 54.80
CA SER A 712 -14.45 6.96 55.32
C SER A 712 -15.37 8.06 54.79
N THR A 713 -16.52 8.25 55.43
CA THR A 713 -17.30 9.50 55.32
C THR A 713 -17.11 10.35 56.58
N PRO A 714 -16.92 11.68 56.45
CA PRO A 714 -16.67 12.60 57.56
C PRO A 714 -18.00 13.04 58.19
N ILE A 715 -18.21 12.75 59.47
CA ILE A 715 -19.33 13.32 60.24
C ILE A 715 -18.88 14.67 60.81
N GLY A 716 -19.57 15.71 60.33
CA GLY A 716 -19.27 17.11 60.60
C GLY A 716 -19.60 17.61 62.00
N PHE A 717 -19.00 18.77 62.28
CA PHE A 717 -19.29 19.71 63.34
C PHE A 717 -20.78 19.84 63.71
N ARG A 718 -21.13 19.59 64.98
CA ARG A 718 -22.02 20.45 65.78
C ARG A 718 -21.71 20.36 67.29
N ARG A 719 -21.29 21.50 67.83
CA ARG A 719 -21.57 22.07 69.17
C ARG A 719 -21.53 21.14 70.41
N ASN A 720 -20.55 21.34 71.30
CA ASN A 720 -20.69 22.23 72.47
C ASN A 720 -19.50 22.10 73.45
N ALA A 721 -19.15 23.27 73.99
CA ALA A 721 -18.49 23.51 75.29
C ALA A 721 -17.08 22.93 75.53
N SER A 722 -16.12 23.83 75.36
CA SER A 722 -14.82 23.84 76.02
C SER A 722 -14.96 23.77 77.55
N ARG A 723 -14.12 22.94 78.18
CA ARG A 723 -13.57 23.16 79.51
C ARG A 723 -12.17 22.56 79.59
N ASP A 724 -11.20 23.47 79.51
CA ASP A 724 -9.98 23.60 80.32
C ASP A 724 -9.02 22.44 80.62
N MET A 725 -7.73 22.83 80.56
CA MET A 725 -6.55 22.32 81.29
C MET A 725 -5.90 21.01 80.77
N LEU A 726 -4.59 20.83 80.61
CA LEU A 726 -3.34 21.54 80.95
C LEU A 726 -2.15 20.89 80.19
N ARG A 727 -1.20 21.69 79.66
CA ARG A 727 0.29 21.68 79.86
C ARG A 727 0.92 20.37 80.43
N ILE A 728 2.08 19.88 79.97
CA ILE A 728 3.49 20.34 80.16
C ILE A 728 4.37 19.37 79.29
N GLY A 729 5.36 19.82 78.49
CA GLY A 729 6.82 19.82 78.80
C GLY A 729 7.43 18.39 78.82
N ASP A 730 8.61 18.04 78.30
CA ASP A 730 9.85 18.79 78.08
C ASP A 730 10.84 17.90 77.28
N GLU A 731 11.93 18.49 76.81
CA GLU A 731 13.06 17.91 76.05
C GLU A 731 13.84 16.79 76.77
N THR A 732 14.55 15.93 76.01
CA THR A 732 16.04 15.80 76.10
C THR A 732 16.63 14.66 75.23
N ASP A 733 17.77 15.03 74.65
CA ASP A 733 18.87 14.32 73.96
C ASP A 733 19.24 12.86 74.37
N ARG A 734 19.58 12.00 73.39
CA ARG A 734 20.91 11.32 73.24
C ARG A 734 20.99 10.23 72.15
N MET A 735 22.21 10.08 71.64
CA MET A 735 22.71 9.38 70.44
C MET A 735 22.57 7.84 70.30
N LYS A 736 22.45 7.44 69.01
CA LYS A 736 22.99 6.26 68.25
C LYS A 736 22.81 4.83 68.79
N ARG A 737 22.16 3.97 67.98
CA ARG A 737 22.67 2.66 67.51
C ARG A 737 21.87 2.10 66.33
N VAL A 738 22.55 1.34 65.48
CA VAL A 738 22.11 0.77 64.20
C VAL A 738 21.46 -0.62 64.41
N ALA A 739 20.49 -0.93 63.55
CA ALA A 739 19.78 -2.21 63.30
C ALA A 739 18.85 -2.69 64.44
N SER A 740 17.57 -3.00 64.23
CA SER A 740 17.04 -3.90 63.20
C SER A 740 15.52 -3.76 63.01
N SER A 741 15.05 -3.99 61.78
CA SER A 741 13.81 -4.71 61.41
C SER A 741 12.49 -4.37 62.11
N SER A 742 11.83 -3.28 61.71
CA SER A 742 10.36 -3.13 61.86
C SER A 742 9.70 -2.05 60.99
N ALA A 743 10.37 -1.55 59.94
CA ALA A 743 9.83 -0.53 59.04
C ALA A 743 9.39 -1.07 57.65
N ILE A 744 8.80 -2.26 57.59
CA ILE A 744 8.32 -2.85 56.31
C ILE A 744 6.79 -2.74 56.15
N ASN A 745 6.01 -2.50 57.21
CA ASN A 745 4.55 -2.52 57.10
C ASN A 745 3.88 -1.17 56.83
N SER A 746 4.62 -0.05 56.78
CA SER A 746 4.06 1.28 56.47
C SER A 746 4.36 1.79 55.06
N ILE A 747 5.01 1.00 54.20
CA ILE A 747 5.28 1.33 52.77
C ILE A 747 4.29 0.66 51.81
N SER A 748 3.38 -0.19 52.29
CA SER A 748 2.40 -0.87 51.41
C SER A 748 1.11 -0.07 51.15
N GLN A 749 0.91 1.09 51.78
CA GLN A 749 -0.32 1.89 51.67
C GLN A 749 -0.26 3.09 50.72
N GLN A 750 0.81 3.25 49.93
CA GLN A 750 0.93 4.28 48.87
C GLN A 750 1.11 3.70 47.45
N MET A 751 0.75 2.43 47.25
CA MET A 751 0.93 1.69 45.98
C MET A 751 -0.33 1.63 45.11
N THR A 752 -1.13 2.71 45.06
CA THR A 752 -2.36 2.72 44.24
C THR A 752 -2.52 3.94 43.32
N GLN A 753 -1.55 4.86 43.29
CA GLN A 753 -1.45 5.93 42.28
C GLN A 753 -0.19 5.85 41.41
N SER A 754 0.60 4.79 41.55
CA SER A 754 1.88 4.57 40.87
C SER A 754 1.84 3.25 40.09
N TYR A 755 1.00 3.21 39.05
CA TYR A 755 1.00 2.13 38.04
C TYR A 755 1.38 2.67 36.66
N THR A 756 2.43 3.47 36.58
CA THR A 756 3.29 3.58 35.39
C THR A 756 4.71 3.81 35.91
N GLY A 757 5.71 3.13 35.34
CA GLY A 757 7.11 3.55 35.56
C GLY A 757 7.93 2.91 36.67
N GLY A 758 7.77 1.62 36.96
CA GLY A 758 8.91 0.86 37.49
C GLY A 758 9.88 0.56 36.33
N SER A 759 11.13 1.04 36.42
CA SER A 759 12.18 0.82 35.40
C SER A 759 12.13 -0.58 34.78
N MET A 760 11.87 -0.64 33.47
CA MET A 760 11.69 -1.88 32.68
C MET A 760 12.96 -2.75 32.55
N THR A 761 14.08 -2.34 33.16
CA THR A 761 15.43 -2.76 32.78
C THR A 761 16.16 -3.71 33.73
N ALA A 762 15.51 -4.31 34.72
CA ALA A 762 16.17 -5.35 35.52
C ALA A 762 15.25 -6.53 35.84
N LEU A 763 15.85 -7.73 35.81
CA LEU A 763 15.45 -9.04 36.36
C LEU A 763 15.30 -10.14 35.30
N SER A 764 16.39 -10.89 35.12
CA SER A 764 16.63 -11.91 34.07
C SER A 764 16.22 -13.35 34.46
N SER A 765 15.30 -13.53 35.40
CA SER A 765 14.79 -14.87 35.73
C SER A 765 13.41 -14.79 36.39
N LEU A 766 12.34 -14.84 35.61
CA LEU A 766 10.99 -14.90 36.17
C LEU A 766 10.13 -15.97 35.52
N SER A 767 9.16 -16.46 36.29
CA SER A 767 8.11 -17.39 35.87
C SER A 767 7.19 -16.77 34.80
N CYS A 768 6.62 -17.61 33.93
CA CYS A 768 5.71 -17.23 32.83
C CYS A 768 4.62 -16.22 33.23
N GLY A 769 4.09 -16.28 34.46
CA GLY A 769 3.07 -15.35 34.97
C GLY A 769 3.54 -13.89 35.11
N SER A 770 4.82 -13.66 35.39
CA SER A 770 5.37 -12.30 35.52
C SER A 770 5.55 -11.56 34.18
N VAL A 771 5.91 -12.32 33.13
CA VAL A 771 6.09 -11.81 31.76
C VAL A 771 4.73 -11.37 31.21
N CYS A 772 3.72 -12.22 31.34
CA CYS A 772 2.35 -11.90 30.95
C CYS A 772 1.80 -10.70 31.74
N THR A 773 2.19 -10.54 33.02
CA THR A 773 1.82 -9.36 33.80
C THR A 773 2.43 -8.07 33.22
N LYS A 774 3.71 -8.07 32.84
CA LYS A 774 4.36 -6.90 32.20
C LYS A 774 3.71 -6.56 30.85
N ILE A 775 3.41 -7.59 30.04
CA ILE A 775 2.70 -7.40 28.75
C ILE A 775 1.31 -6.80 28.98
N TRP A 776 0.57 -7.29 29.99
CA TRP A 776 -0.74 -6.73 30.35
C TRP A 776 -0.63 -5.26 30.77
N MET A 777 0.34 -4.90 31.60
CA MET A 777 0.59 -3.50 31.98
C MET A 777 0.89 -2.61 30.76
N ALA A 778 1.66 -3.11 29.79
CA ALA A 778 1.93 -2.39 28.56
C ALA A 778 0.68 -2.19 27.69
N LEU A 779 -0.19 -3.21 27.58
CA LEU A 779 -1.48 -3.09 26.89
C LEU A 779 -2.40 -2.08 27.59
N CYS A 780 -2.45 -2.07 28.92
CA CYS A 780 -3.19 -1.06 29.68
C CYS A 780 -2.63 0.37 29.43
N ALA A 781 -1.31 0.52 29.27
CA ALA A 781 -0.70 1.80 28.93
C ALA A 781 -1.03 2.26 27.49
N LEU A 782 -1.15 1.33 26.55
CA LEU A 782 -1.58 1.59 25.16
C LEU A 782 -3.10 1.79 25.02
N GLU A 783 -3.90 1.35 26.00
CA GLU A 783 -5.34 1.65 26.06
C GLU A 783 -5.61 3.15 26.21
N ILE A 784 -4.69 3.86 26.89
CA ILE A 784 -4.72 5.30 27.15
C ILE A 784 -3.76 6.08 26.24
N ASP A 785 -3.51 5.56 25.03
CA ASP A 785 -2.63 6.20 24.06
C ASP A 785 -3.16 7.57 23.59
N PRO A 786 -2.29 8.57 23.37
CA PRO A 786 -2.66 9.86 22.79
C PRO A 786 -3.35 9.80 21.43
N SER A 787 -3.00 8.82 20.61
CA SER A 787 -3.59 8.60 19.29
C SER A 787 -4.89 7.79 19.43
N PRO A 788 -6.05 8.36 19.07
CA PRO A 788 -7.33 7.66 19.18
C PRO A 788 -7.36 6.34 18.39
N SER A 789 -6.61 6.27 17.29
CA SER A 789 -6.54 5.07 16.45
C SER A 789 -5.76 3.92 17.12
N VAL A 790 -4.69 4.22 17.85
CA VAL A 790 -3.91 3.23 18.62
C VAL A 790 -4.72 2.75 19.82
N ALA A 791 -5.30 3.68 20.58
CA ALA A 791 -6.12 3.38 21.74
C ALA A 791 -7.30 2.46 21.40
N LYS A 792 -8.05 2.76 20.33
CA LYS A 792 -9.19 1.93 19.87
C LYS A 792 -8.77 0.49 19.56
N LEU A 793 -7.66 0.29 18.85
CA LEU A 793 -7.15 -1.06 18.54
C LEU A 793 -6.79 -1.83 19.81
N CYS A 794 -6.13 -1.16 20.76
CA CYS A 794 -5.77 -1.78 22.03
C CYS A 794 -7.01 -2.14 22.87
N ILE A 795 -8.00 -1.23 22.92
CA ILE A 795 -9.30 -1.47 23.59
C ILE A 795 -10.00 -2.71 23.02
N SER A 796 -9.93 -2.95 21.71
CA SER A 796 -10.50 -4.16 21.12
C SER A 796 -9.81 -5.43 21.62
N VAL A 797 -8.48 -5.42 21.77
CA VAL A 797 -7.70 -6.57 22.28
C VAL A 797 -7.92 -6.77 23.78
N THR A 798 -7.85 -5.72 24.60
CA THR A 798 -8.11 -5.85 26.05
C THR A 798 -9.58 -6.14 26.34
N GLY A 799 -10.48 -5.58 25.53
CA GLY A 799 -11.93 -5.81 25.55
C GLY A 799 -12.30 -7.28 25.36
N TYR A 800 -11.58 -8.02 24.53
CA TYR A 800 -11.76 -9.47 24.36
C TYR A 800 -11.52 -10.25 25.67
N ILE A 801 -10.45 -9.93 26.41
CA ILE A 801 -10.19 -10.55 27.73
C ILE A 801 -11.27 -10.15 28.75
N LYS A 802 -11.66 -8.87 28.75
CA LYS A 802 -12.70 -8.32 29.63
C LYS A 802 -14.07 -8.99 29.39
N SER A 803 -14.45 -9.21 28.13
CA SER A 803 -15.74 -9.83 27.77
C SER A 803 -15.78 -11.31 28.13
N MET A 804 -14.69 -12.06 27.92
CA MET A 804 -14.61 -13.48 28.29
C MET A 804 -14.86 -13.70 29.80
N ILE A 805 -14.34 -12.83 30.65
CA ILE A 805 -14.54 -12.92 32.11
C ILE A 805 -15.96 -12.52 32.51
N LYS A 806 -16.52 -11.51 31.84
CA LYS A 806 -17.92 -11.12 32.04
C LYS A 806 -18.87 -12.29 31.72
N GLU A 807 -18.65 -12.99 30.60
CA GLU A 807 -19.41 -14.20 30.26
C GLU A 807 -19.21 -15.34 31.27
N GLN A 808 -18.00 -15.52 31.82
CA GLN A 808 -17.75 -16.51 32.87
C GLN A 808 -18.50 -16.18 34.18
N LEU A 809 -18.54 -14.92 34.57
CA LEU A 809 -19.28 -14.44 35.75
C LEU A 809 -20.79 -14.57 35.55
N GLU A 810 -21.32 -14.15 34.39
CA GLU A 810 -22.75 -14.31 34.06
C GLU A 810 -23.18 -15.79 34.02
N ASN A 811 -22.31 -16.69 33.55
CA ASN A 811 -22.56 -18.13 33.58
C ASN A 811 -22.46 -18.74 34.99
N GLN A 812 -21.62 -18.20 35.87
CA GLN A 812 -21.57 -18.61 37.29
C GLN A 812 -22.82 -18.13 38.04
N ASP A 813 -23.26 -16.90 37.83
CA ASP A 813 -24.49 -16.36 38.44
C ASP A 813 -25.75 -17.08 37.94
N ASN A 814 -25.82 -17.44 36.67
CA ASN A 814 -26.91 -18.26 36.13
C ASN A 814 -26.91 -19.69 36.71
N ARG A 815 -25.74 -20.29 36.97
CA ARG A 815 -25.63 -21.58 37.69
C ARG A 815 -25.98 -21.47 39.17
N ALA A 816 -25.58 -20.40 39.85
CA ALA A 816 -25.93 -20.14 41.25
C ALA A 816 -27.43 -19.87 41.43
N ASN A 817 -28.05 -19.12 40.51
CA ASN A 817 -29.50 -18.90 40.48
C ASN A 817 -30.28 -20.18 40.15
N SER A 818 -29.75 -21.08 39.31
CA SER A 818 -30.35 -22.39 39.04
C SER A 818 -30.26 -23.36 40.22
N MET A 819 -29.26 -23.24 41.10
CA MET A 819 -29.17 -24.03 42.34
C MET A 819 -30.08 -23.51 43.46
N ASN A 820 -30.40 -22.21 43.46
CA ASN A 820 -31.27 -21.59 44.46
C ASN A 820 -32.78 -21.80 44.18
N THR A 821 -33.17 -22.34 43.02
CA THR A 821 -34.59 -22.64 42.69
C THR A 821 -35.07 -24.03 43.12
N SER A 822 -34.24 -24.84 43.78
CA SER A 822 -34.60 -26.18 44.25
C SER A 822 -34.28 -26.41 45.72
N SER A 823 -35.06 -25.83 46.63
CA SER A 823 -35.44 -26.48 47.90
C SER A 823 -36.58 -25.73 48.60
N MET A 824 -37.63 -26.49 48.91
CA MET A 824 -38.88 -26.05 49.53
C MET A 824 -38.89 -26.31 51.06
N SER A 825 -39.35 -25.30 51.82
CA SER A 825 -40.34 -25.32 52.95
C SER A 825 -40.12 -26.32 54.14
N LEU A 826 -39.96 -25.93 55.43
CA LEU A 826 -40.91 -25.44 56.48
C LEU A 826 -40.17 -25.46 57.87
N PRO A 827 -40.73 -25.08 59.05
CA PRO A 827 -41.25 -23.78 59.55
C PRO A 827 -40.61 -23.44 60.98
N PRO A 828 -41.09 -22.54 61.88
CA PRO A 828 -40.21 -21.57 62.57
C PRO A 828 -40.04 -21.66 64.12
N SER A 829 -38.93 -21.04 64.61
CA SER A 829 -38.69 -20.42 65.94
C SER A 829 -38.51 -21.30 67.21
N PRO A 830 -37.93 -20.82 68.34
CA PRO A 830 -36.99 -19.69 68.57
C PRO A 830 -35.85 -19.94 69.61
N ASN A 831 -34.94 -18.95 69.71
CA ASN A 831 -34.33 -18.39 70.93
C ASN A 831 -33.09 -18.99 71.64
N ARG A 832 -32.18 -18.02 71.91
CA ARG A 832 -31.20 -17.86 73.00
C ARG A 832 -29.86 -18.61 72.96
N GLY A 833 -28.80 -17.82 73.03
CA GLY A 833 -27.99 -17.76 74.25
C GLY A 833 -26.51 -18.11 74.11
N ASN A 834 -25.66 -17.11 74.35
CA ASN A 834 -24.24 -17.17 74.70
C ASN A 834 -23.83 -18.39 75.54
N TYR A 835 -22.58 -18.85 75.43
CA TYR A 835 -21.52 -18.62 76.45
C TYR A 835 -20.18 -19.27 76.06
N PHE A 836 -19.12 -18.53 76.39
CA PHE A 836 -17.70 -18.88 76.63
C PHE A 836 -17.49 -20.26 77.29
N SER A 837 -16.35 -20.96 77.31
CA SER A 837 -14.90 -20.66 77.47
C SER A 837 -14.24 -22.07 77.56
N GLY A 838 -13.00 -22.34 77.15
CA GLY A 838 -11.79 -22.04 77.91
C GLY A 838 -11.00 -23.34 78.25
N GLU A 839 -9.76 -23.40 77.77
CA GLU A 839 -8.53 -23.87 78.45
C GLU A 839 -8.38 -25.34 78.95
N SER A 840 -7.49 -26.09 78.27
CA SER A 840 -6.17 -26.67 78.71
C SER A 840 -6.00 -27.35 80.10
N PRO A 841 -4.91 -28.12 80.40
CA PRO A 841 -3.96 -28.99 79.65
C PRO A 841 -3.70 -30.32 80.48
N PRO A 842 -2.50 -30.99 80.65
CA PRO A 842 -1.21 -31.10 79.92
C PRO A 842 -0.59 -32.55 79.75
N THR A 843 0.34 -32.70 78.77
CA THR A 843 1.69 -33.38 78.67
C THR A 843 2.02 -34.75 79.36
N LEU A 844 2.80 -35.72 78.80
CA LEU A 844 4.29 -35.72 78.54
C LEU A 844 4.83 -37.03 77.84
N HIS A 845 5.63 -36.87 76.76
CA HIS A 845 6.98 -37.47 76.43
C HIS A 845 7.34 -39.00 76.41
N PRO A 846 8.57 -39.45 76.00
CA PRO A 846 9.66 -38.88 75.15
C PRO A 846 10.27 -39.88 74.11
N THR A 847 11.20 -39.48 73.21
CA THR A 847 12.65 -39.79 73.26
C THR A 847 13.44 -39.14 72.10
N GLY A 848 14.66 -38.63 72.37
CA GLY A 848 15.79 -38.63 71.41
C GLY A 848 16.43 -37.30 70.95
N ASP A 849 17.41 -36.80 71.72
CA ASP A 849 18.46 -35.78 71.44
C ASP A 849 19.37 -36.10 70.22
N MET A 850 20.22 -35.27 69.57
CA MET A 850 20.72 -33.87 69.71
C MET A 850 21.51 -33.45 68.43
N GLN A 851 21.52 -32.13 68.15
CA GLN A 851 22.59 -31.24 67.58
C GLN A 851 23.04 -31.19 66.08
N LYS A 852 22.74 -30.00 65.49
CA LYS A 852 23.55 -29.04 64.67
C LYS A 852 24.34 -29.50 63.41
N LEU A 853 24.01 -28.92 62.24
CA LEU A 853 24.83 -27.93 61.48
C LEU A 853 24.23 -27.55 60.10
N ASN A 854 24.62 -26.35 59.64
CA ASN A 854 24.24 -25.65 58.41
C ASN A 854 24.82 -26.29 57.13
N ARG A 855 24.04 -26.30 56.03
CA ARG A 855 24.36 -25.93 54.61
C ARG A 855 23.66 -26.82 53.56
N SER A 856 23.00 -26.13 52.61
CA SER A 856 22.83 -26.41 51.17
C SER A 856 22.58 -27.84 50.66
N ALA A 857 21.52 -28.04 49.85
CA ALA A 857 21.62 -28.63 48.50
C ALA A 857 20.25 -28.78 47.80
N MET A 858 20.32 -28.75 46.48
CA MET A 858 19.29 -28.95 45.47
C MET A 858 18.64 -30.35 45.46
N SER A 859 17.51 -30.42 44.73
CA SER A 859 17.06 -31.53 43.88
C SER A 859 16.64 -32.83 44.56
N ASN A 860 15.35 -33.18 44.42
CA ASN A 860 15.05 -34.46 43.78
C ASN A 860 13.68 -34.55 43.10
N ARG A 861 13.76 -35.12 41.89
CA ARG A 861 12.69 -35.56 40.99
C ARG A 861 11.60 -36.36 41.69
N LYS A 862 10.34 -36.16 41.27
CA LYS A 862 9.35 -37.24 41.22
C LYS A 862 8.81 -37.38 39.79
N LYS A 863 9.11 -38.56 39.21
CA LYS A 863 8.47 -39.10 38.00
C LYS A 863 6.95 -39.17 38.23
N MET A 864 6.16 -38.62 37.31
CA MET A 864 4.74 -38.99 37.18
C MET A 864 4.60 -40.05 36.09
N TYR A 865 3.89 -41.11 36.45
CA TYR A 865 3.56 -42.26 35.62
C TYR A 865 2.49 -41.86 34.59
N ARG A 866 2.61 -42.38 33.36
CA ARG A 866 1.61 -42.26 32.30
C ARG A 866 0.31 -42.98 32.71
N SER A 867 -0.83 -42.33 32.47
CA SER A 867 -2.09 -43.01 32.20
C SER A 867 -2.61 -42.48 30.87
N ALA A 868 -2.45 -43.28 29.82
CA ALA A 868 -3.22 -43.15 28.60
C ALA A 868 -4.66 -43.58 28.92
N ILE A 869 -5.65 -42.85 28.41
CA ILE A 869 -6.93 -43.32 27.86
C ILE A 869 -7.77 -42.08 27.47
N ASN A 870 -8.34 -42.17 26.25
CA ASN A 870 -9.24 -41.25 25.54
C ASN A 870 -8.63 -40.09 24.75
N GLU A 871 -7.72 -40.44 23.84
CA GLU A 871 -7.65 -39.81 22.51
C GLU A 871 -8.80 -40.39 21.66
N GLU A 872 -9.92 -39.68 21.54
CA GLU A 872 -10.84 -39.80 20.37
C GLU A 872 -11.95 -38.72 20.31
N GLY A 873 -11.94 -37.70 21.18
CA GLY A 873 -12.99 -36.67 21.22
C GLY A 873 -12.60 -35.24 20.79
N ASP A 874 -11.32 -34.90 20.70
CA ASP A 874 -10.88 -33.47 20.65
C ASP A 874 -10.13 -33.06 19.36
N GLN A 875 -10.11 -33.91 18.34
CA GLN A 875 -9.46 -33.58 17.05
C GLN A 875 -10.24 -32.54 16.21
N ASN A 876 -11.43 -32.11 16.64
CA ASN A 876 -12.23 -31.09 15.95
C ASN A 876 -12.26 -29.71 16.65
N ALA A 877 -11.45 -29.47 17.69
CA ALA A 877 -11.46 -28.21 18.46
C ALA A 877 -10.28 -27.25 18.18
N GLN A 878 -9.33 -27.58 17.30
CA GLN A 878 -8.29 -26.64 16.86
C GLN A 878 -8.73 -25.86 15.63
N ALA A 879 -9.80 -25.09 15.79
CA ALA A 879 -10.19 -24.07 14.83
C ALA A 879 -9.10 -22.98 14.78
N HIS A 880 -8.69 -22.59 13.56
CA HIS A 880 -7.81 -21.45 13.30
C HIS A 880 -8.19 -20.25 14.19
N ARG A 881 -7.25 -19.79 15.03
CA ARG A 881 -7.48 -18.62 15.90
C ARG A 881 -7.68 -17.40 15.01
N LYS A 882 -8.92 -16.90 14.95
CA LYS A 882 -9.26 -15.71 14.17
C LYS A 882 -8.55 -14.49 14.76
N PRO A 883 -7.90 -13.63 13.94
CA PRO A 883 -7.32 -12.39 14.44
C PRO A 883 -8.40 -11.50 15.06
N LEU A 884 -8.05 -10.82 16.16
CA LEU A 884 -8.92 -9.85 16.83
C LEU A 884 -8.88 -8.50 16.10
N ILE A 885 -7.71 -8.16 15.57
CA ILE A 885 -7.45 -6.94 14.79
C ILE A 885 -6.55 -7.28 13.61
N GLU A 886 -6.69 -6.53 12.52
CA GLU A 886 -5.76 -6.57 11.39
C GLU A 886 -5.35 -5.13 11.05
N THR A 887 -4.07 -4.93 10.84
CA THR A 887 -3.52 -3.67 10.33
C THR A 887 -3.33 -3.77 8.83
N LYS A 888 -3.42 -2.62 8.15
CA LYS A 888 -3.24 -2.51 6.69
C LYS A 888 -1.84 -2.04 6.29
N PHE A 889 -0.84 -2.15 7.17
CA PHE A 889 0.52 -1.65 6.93
C PHE A 889 1.18 -2.33 5.73
N VAL A 890 1.03 -3.64 5.59
CA VAL A 890 1.65 -4.39 4.48
C VAL A 890 0.95 -4.07 3.16
N GLU A 891 -0.37 -3.97 3.15
CA GLU A 891 -1.17 -3.53 1.99
C GLU A 891 -0.81 -2.11 1.57
N TRP A 892 -0.72 -1.18 2.54
CA TRP A 892 -0.29 0.20 2.32
C TRP A 892 1.14 0.26 1.77
N SER A 893 2.07 -0.52 2.32
CA SER A 893 3.45 -0.58 1.81
C SER A 893 3.49 -1.12 0.38
N SER A 894 2.62 -2.09 0.05
CA SER A 894 2.53 -2.70 -1.29
C SER A 894 2.03 -1.71 -2.35
N ARG A 895 1.20 -0.75 -1.95
CA ARG A 895 0.63 0.28 -2.82
C ARG A 895 1.69 1.06 -3.59
N ARG A 896 2.87 1.27 -3.00
CA ARG A 896 4.01 1.93 -3.64
C ARG A 896 4.40 1.26 -4.97
N PHE A 897 4.37 -0.08 -5.03
CA PHE A 897 4.71 -0.77 -6.27
C PHE A 897 3.60 -0.63 -7.32
N ALA A 898 2.34 -0.46 -6.91
CA ALA A 898 1.23 -0.25 -7.83
C ALA A 898 1.17 1.18 -8.40
N GLN A 899 1.65 2.18 -7.65
CA GLN A 899 1.69 3.59 -8.06
C GLN A 899 2.86 3.90 -9.00
N SER A 900 2.75 5.00 -9.75
CA SER A 900 3.84 5.47 -10.60
C SER A 900 4.97 6.06 -9.77
N ASN A 901 6.21 5.68 -10.09
CA ASN A 901 7.40 6.22 -9.44
C ASN A 901 7.53 7.75 -9.61
N LYS A 902 6.85 8.35 -10.60
CA LYS A 902 6.93 9.79 -10.94
C LYS A 902 6.10 10.71 -10.05
N ASN A 903 5.10 10.22 -9.32
CA ASN A 903 4.37 11.07 -8.35
C ASN A 903 5.31 11.63 -7.27
N ARG A 904 6.44 10.96 -7.01
CA ARG A 904 7.49 11.39 -6.07
C ARG A 904 8.33 12.56 -6.60
N THR A 905 8.37 12.77 -7.92
CA THR A 905 9.11 13.88 -8.55
C THR A 905 8.26 15.14 -8.76
N SER A 906 6.96 15.10 -8.47
CA SER A 906 6.07 16.27 -8.59
C SER A 906 6.55 17.49 -7.80
N ASN A 907 7.16 17.28 -6.63
CA ASN A 907 7.77 18.34 -5.82
C ASN A 907 9.03 18.98 -6.43
N ARG A 908 9.57 18.43 -7.52
CA ARG A 908 10.74 18.99 -8.25
C ARG A 908 10.34 19.73 -9.52
N ASP A 909 9.07 19.69 -9.90
CA ASP A 909 8.58 20.40 -11.06
C ASP A 909 8.41 21.90 -10.73
N ILE A 910 9.29 22.71 -11.32
CA ILE A 910 9.35 24.16 -11.14
C ILE A 910 8.10 24.85 -11.72
N GLU A 911 7.38 24.19 -12.62
CA GLU A 911 6.16 24.72 -13.23
C GLU A 911 4.88 24.22 -12.54
N SER A 912 5.01 23.39 -11.50
CA SER A 912 3.86 22.89 -10.76
C SER A 912 3.19 23.98 -9.90
N ALA A 913 1.87 23.88 -9.72
CA ALA A 913 1.14 24.80 -8.85
C ALA A 913 1.66 24.79 -7.40
N VAL A 914 2.07 23.61 -6.92
CA VAL A 914 2.66 23.42 -5.57
C VAL A 914 3.98 24.18 -5.46
N TYR A 915 4.82 24.16 -6.50
CA TYR A 915 6.07 24.91 -6.52
C TYR A 915 5.81 26.43 -6.47
N TYR A 916 4.90 26.94 -7.30
CA TYR A 916 4.58 28.37 -7.31
C TYR A 916 3.98 28.85 -5.97
N GLU A 917 3.11 28.05 -5.36
CA GLU A 917 2.54 28.35 -4.05
C GLU A 917 3.63 28.39 -2.97
N LYS A 918 4.57 27.45 -3.01
CA LYS A 918 5.72 27.39 -2.10
C LYS A 918 6.68 28.57 -2.30
N ASP A 919 7.00 28.91 -3.54
CA ASP A 919 7.87 30.05 -3.84
C ASP A 919 7.22 31.38 -3.43
N TRP A 920 5.91 31.52 -3.63
CA TRP A 920 5.14 32.67 -3.13
C TRP A 920 5.21 32.79 -1.60
N ARG A 921 5.06 31.69 -0.85
CA ARG A 921 5.20 31.69 0.62
C ARG A 921 6.59 32.19 1.03
N TYR A 922 7.65 31.74 0.36
CA TYR A 922 9.01 32.19 0.66
C TYR A 922 9.24 33.67 0.36
N ALA A 923 8.73 34.17 -0.76
CA ALA A 923 8.79 35.60 -1.09
C ALA A 923 8.05 36.44 -0.03
N ARG A 924 6.85 36.00 0.38
CA ARG A 924 6.07 36.63 1.45
C ARG A 924 6.85 36.65 2.78
N ASN A 925 7.42 35.52 3.20
CA ASN A 925 8.18 35.42 4.45
C ASN A 925 9.42 36.32 4.46
N ALA A 926 10.08 36.48 3.31
CA ALA A 926 11.21 37.41 3.17
C ALA A 926 10.75 38.87 3.31
N SER A 927 9.62 39.23 2.69
CA SER A 927 9.02 40.56 2.81
C SER A 927 8.66 40.90 4.27
N ILE A 928 8.01 39.97 4.98
CA ILE A 928 7.62 40.17 6.38
C ILE A 928 8.85 40.36 7.29
N ARG A 929 9.94 39.61 7.06
CA ARG A 929 11.18 39.80 7.82
C ARG A 929 11.83 41.16 7.57
N CYS A 930 11.80 41.65 6.34
CA CYS A 930 12.28 42.98 6.01
C CYS A 930 11.47 44.06 6.74
N GLU A 931 10.14 43.96 6.68
CA GLU A 931 9.23 44.88 7.38
C GLU A 931 9.44 44.83 8.92
N ALA A 932 9.58 43.63 9.49
CA ALA A 932 9.83 43.46 10.92
C ALA A 932 11.18 44.07 11.37
N SER A 933 12.22 44.01 10.53
CA SER A 933 13.51 44.66 10.82
C SER A 933 13.39 46.19 10.82
N ASP A 934 12.57 46.75 9.93
CA ASP A 934 12.29 48.18 9.89
C ASP A 934 11.46 48.64 11.11
N GLU A 935 10.49 47.84 11.55
CA GLU A 935 9.72 48.09 12.77
C GLU A 935 10.56 47.96 14.04
N GLN A 936 11.48 47.00 14.11
CA GLN A 936 12.41 46.85 15.24
C GLN A 936 13.22 48.13 15.48
N ARG A 937 13.67 48.79 14.40
CA ARG A 937 14.39 50.08 14.49
C ARG A 937 13.48 51.20 15.02
N ARG A 938 12.19 51.18 14.68
CA ARG A 938 11.19 52.18 15.13
C ARG A 938 10.71 51.95 16.57
N ALA A 939 10.67 50.69 17.02
CA ALA A 939 10.18 50.31 18.34
C ALA A 939 10.97 50.95 19.50
N LEU A 940 12.26 51.28 19.30
CA LEU A 940 13.09 51.94 20.32
C LEU A 940 12.68 53.40 20.60
N SER A 941 11.98 54.05 19.66
CA SER A 941 11.60 55.47 19.72
C SER A 941 10.10 55.73 19.92
N CYS A 942 9.27 54.69 19.89
CA CYS A 942 7.80 54.81 19.83
C CYS A 942 7.12 54.09 20.99
N ARG A 943 6.01 54.66 21.47
CA ARG A 943 5.15 54.02 22.48
C ARG A 943 4.23 52.99 21.80
N LEU A 944 4.16 51.78 22.35
CA LEU A 944 3.38 50.65 21.82
C LEU A 944 1.96 50.61 22.42
N ASP A 945 1.06 51.48 21.95
CA ASP A 945 -0.34 51.57 22.42
C ASP A 945 -1.39 51.12 21.37
N TYR A 946 -0.97 50.46 20.28
CA TYR A 946 -1.86 50.09 19.17
C TYR A 946 -2.60 48.76 19.42
N GLN A 947 -3.93 48.79 19.33
CA GLN A 947 -4.76 47.59 19.41
C GLN A 947 -5.13 47.07 18.00
N ALA A 948 -4.53 45.95 17.59
CA ALA A 948 -4.81 45.33 16.29
C ALA A 948 -6.10 44.50 16.26
N PHE A 949 -6.44 43.82 17.35
CA PHE A 949 -7.52 42.82 17.38
C PHE A 949 -8.16 42.70 18.77
N ASN A 950 -9.45 42.32 18.81
CA ASN A 950 -10.18 42.00 20.04
C ASN A 950 -11.18 40.87 19.79
N THR A 951 -11.19 39.87 20.66
CA THR A 951 -12.19 38.80 20.62
C THR A 951 -12.48 38.25 22.01
N ARG A 952 -13.66 37.63 22.16
CA ARG A 952 -14.05 36.93 23.38
C ARG A 952 -13.83 35.43 23.23
N THR A 953 -13.02 34.86 24.12
CA THR A 953 -12.85 33.41 24.24
C THR A 953 -13.92 32.80 25.16
N ALA A 954 -14.24 31.53 24.94
CA ALA A 954 -15.20 30.80 25.80
C ALA A 954 -14.61 30.43 27.17
N VAL A 955 -13.30 30.21 27.21
CA VAL A 955 -12.51 29.89 28.40
C VAL A 955 -11.40 30.94 28.53
N PRO A 956 -10.98 31.33 29.75
CA PRO A 956 -9.85 32.24 29.94
C PRO A 956 -8.60 31.71 29.21
N PRO A 957 -7.94 32.53 28.38
CA PRO A 957 -6.75 32.11 27.66
C PRO A 957 -5.60 31.89 28.65
N THR A 958 -4.96 30.73 28.58
CA THR A 958 -3.78 30.39 29.39
C THR A 958 -2.49 30.53 28.58
N LEU A 959 -2.55 30.33 27.27
CA LEU A 959 -1.40 30.38 26.36
C LEU A 959 -1.78 31.08 25.07
N LEU A 960 -0.83 31.85 24.53
CA LEU A 960 -0.93 32.56 23.27
C LEU A 960 0.34 32.31 22.47
N GLN A 961 0.21 31.94 21.19
CA GLN A 961 1.33 31.78 20.28
C GLN A 961 1.00 32.44 18.94
N LEU A 962 1.76 33.46 18.56
CA LEU A 962 1.64 34.11 17.25
C LEU A 962 2.25 33.23 16.18
N HIS A 963 1.58 33.15 15.02
CA HIS A 963 2.19 32.55 13.86
C HIS A 963 3.27 33.49 13.29
N PRO A 964 4.47 32.98 12.92
CA PRO A 964 5.60 33.84 12.51
C PRO A 964 5.36 34.70 11.26
N PHE A 965 4.52 34.24 10.32
CA PHE A 965 4.31 34.90 9.03
C PHE A 965 2.84 35.20 8.72
N ASP A 966 1.99 34.17 8.73
CA ASP A 966 0.53 34.36 8.60
C ASP A 966 -0.06 35.16 9.76
N GLN A 967 -1.14 35.90 9.47
CA GLN A 967 -1.89 36.71 10.45
C GLN A 967 -2.76 35.83 11.39
N GLN A 968 -2.16 34.79 11.96
CA GLN A 968 -2.83 33.80 12.80
C GLN A 968 -2.30 33.85 14.23
N ILE A 969 -3.19 33.63 15.19
CA ILE A 969 -2.86 33.47 16.60
C ILE A 969 -3.50 32.19 17.14
N ALA A 970 -2.68 31.33 17.73
CA ALA A 970 -3.15 30.17 18.47
C ALA A 970 -3.38 30.55 19.94
N VAL A 971 -4.57 30.23 20.43
CA VAL A 971 -5.03 30.53 21.79
C VAL A 971 -5.46 29.22 22.44
N ALA A 972 -4.85 28.84 23.56
CA ALA A 972 -5.29 27.70 24.36
C ALA A 972 -5.90 28.14 25.69
N GLY A 973 -6.85 27.35 26.18
CA GLY A 973 -7.49 27.51 27.48
C GLY A 973 -8.07 26.18 27.96
N ASN A 974 -7.68 25.76 29.17
CA ASN A 974 -8.01 24.46 29.74
C ASN A 974 -7.65 23.31 28.76
N ASP A 975 -8.62 22.55 28.27
CA ASP A 975 -8.47 21.42 27.35
C ASP A 975 -8.76 21.78 25.89
N TYR A 976 -8.93 23.07 25.55
CA TYR A 976 -9.23 23.53 24.19
C TYR A 976 -8.12 24.41 23.62
N PHE A 977 -7.99 24.38 22.29
CA PHE A 977 -7.25 25.38 21.54
C PHE A 977 -8.07 25.90 20.37
N ALA A 978 -7.85 27.16 20.02
CA ALA A 978 -8.47 27.83 18.89
C ALA A 978 -7.43 28.62 18.11
N ILE A 979 -7.56 28.64 16.78
CA ILE A 979 -6.75 29.48 15.91
C ILE A 979 -7.67 30.58 15.39
N TRP A 980 -7.21 31.82 15.55
CA TRP A 980 -7.89 33.02 15.06
C TRP A 980 -7.04 33.69 14.00
N ASP A 981 -7.68 34.15 12.94
CA ASP A 981 -7.10 35.12 12.02
C ASP A 981 -7.38 36.51 12.58
N TRP A 982 -6.33 37.22 12.99
CA TRP A 982 -6.48 38.54 13.60
C TRP A 982 -6.69 39.65 12.57
N GLY A 983 -6.42 39.41 11.28
CA GLY A 983 -6.71 40.35 10.20
C GLY A 983 -8.19 40.39 9.82
N THR A 984 -8.85 39.22 9.76
CA THR A 984 -10.30 39.12 9.48
C THR A 984 -11.17 39.05 10.73
N GLY A 985 -10.58 38.73 11.88
CA GLY A 985 -11.28 38.45 13.13
C GLY A 985 -11.99 37.08 13.15
N ALA A 986 -11.81 36.26 12.12
CA ALA A 986 -12.46 34.97 11.99
C ALA A 986 -11.77 33.88 12.84
N LYS A 987 -12.58 33.02 13.45
CA LYS A 987 -12.09 31.80 14.11
C LYS A 987 -11.94 30.70 13.06
N THR A 988 -10.70 30.33 12.71
CA THR A 988 -10.42 29.36 11.64
C THR A 988 -10.52 27.92 12.14
N THR A 989 -10.03 27.64 13.35
CA THR A 989 -10.00 26.30 13.93
C THR A 989 -10.44 26.34 15.40
N LEU A 990 -11.25 25.38 15.82
CA LEU A 990 -11.58 25.12 17.23
C LEU A 990 -11.51 23.62 17.47
N CYS A 991 -10.70 23.19 18.43
CA CYS A 991 -10.54 21.78 18.76
C CYS A 991 -10.45 21.57 20.27
N GLN A 992 -10.95 20.41 20.72
CA GLN A 992 -10.76 19.93 22.08
C GLN A 992 -9.62 18.92 22.11
N ASN A 993 -8.57 19.23 22.89
CA ASN A 993 -7.47 18.33 23.14
C ASN A 993 -7.80 17.34 24.27
N LYS A 994 -8.76 16.44 24.04
CA LYS A 994 -9.13 15.43 25.06
C LYS A 994 -7.95 14.53 25.39
N SER A 995 -7.56 14.48 26.66
CA SER A 995 -6.67 13.45 27.18
C SER A 995 -7.44 12.13 27.31
N THR A 996 -6.78 11.03 26.97
CA THR A 996 -7.25 9.65 27.20
C THR A 996 -6.85 9.13 28.57
N ARG A 997 -5.94 9.83 29.28
CA ARG A 997 -5.43 9.46 30.61
C ARG A 997 -6.18 10.15 31.74
N MET A 998 -6.45 11.44 31.60
CA MET A 998 -7.01 12.28 32.66
C MET A 998 -8.24 13.03 32.15
N ASN A 999 -9.35 12.92 32.88
CA ASN A 999 -10.60 13.60 32.52
C ASN A 999 -10.49 15.14 32.55
N HIS A 1000 -9.50 15.70 33.23
CA HIS A 1000 -9.34 17.15 33.49
C HIS A 1000 -7.94 17.66 33.11
N SER A 1001 -7.35 17.13 32.04
CA SER A 1001 -6.04 17.56 31.55
C SER A 1001 -6.08 18.97 30.93
N LYS A 1002 -4.99 19.72 31.08
CA LYS A 1002 -4.83 21.09 30.60
C LYS A 1002 -3.72 21.21 29.57
N VAL A 1003 -3.93 22.04 28.56
CA VAL A 1003 -2.91 22.42 27.58
C VAL A 1003 -1.87 23.32 28.25
N THR A 1004 -0.59 22.93 28.16
CA THR A 1004 0.54 23.57 28.87
C THR A 1004 1.58 24.16 27.94
N ALA A 1005 1.66 23.72 26.68
CA ALA A 1005 2.51 24.35 25.66
C ALA A 1005 1.90 24.26 24.25
N LEU A 1006 2.21 25.28 23.42
CA LEU A 1006 1.82 25.40 22.02
C LEU A 1006 3.06 25.77 21.19
N GLU A 1007 3.33 25.07 20.10
CA GLU A 1007 4.43 25.39 19.19
C GLU A 1007 4.05 25.22 17.72
N TRP A 1008 4.56 26.10 16.86
CA TRP A 1008 4.37 26.01 15.41
C TRP A 1008 5.51 25.24 14.76
N ILE A 1009 5.18 24.21 13.98
CA ILE A 1009 6.12 23.43 13.17
C ILE A 1009 5.95 23.83 11.70
N ASN A 1010 7.05 23.87 10.95
CA ASN A 1010 7.10 24.19 9.52
C ASN A 1010 6.46 25.56 9.18
N ALA A 1011 6.57 26.54 10.08
CA ALA A 1011 5.95 27.85 9.90
C ALA A 1011 6.37 28.58 8.61
N HIS A 1012 7.55 28.27 8.07
CA HIS A 1012 8.08 28.84 6.83
C HIS A 1012 7.42 28.30 5.55
N ASP A 1013 6.73 27.16 5.62
CA ASP A 1013 6.03 26.54 4.49
C ASP A 1013 4.56 26.27 4.88
N THR A 1014 4.17 25.01 5.11
CA THR A 1014 2.83 24.64 5.56
C THR A 1014 2.85 24.37 7.05
N ALA A 1015 2.37 25.34 7.83
CA ALA A 1015 2.44 25.30 9.28
C ALA A 1015 1.51 24.25 9.91
N MET A 1016 2.02 23.59 10.95
CA MET A 1016 1.26 22.68 11.82
C MET A 1016 1.38 23.12 13.27
N LEU A 1017 0.33 22.86 14.06
CA LEU A 1017 0.29 23.24 15.47
C LEU A 1017 0.51 22.02 16.36
N MET A 1018 1.57 22.08 17.16
CA MET A 1018 1.88 21.09 18.19
C MET A 1018 1.31 21.55 19.53
N VAL A 1019 0.61 20.64 20.21
CA VAL A 1019 -0.11 20.92 21.45
C VAL A 1019 0.31 19.88 22.49
N ALA A 1020 0.87 20.35 23.62
CA ALA A 1020 1.18 19.50 24.76
C ALA A 1020 0.19 19.72 25.91
N ALA A 1021 -0.06 18.64 26.64
CA ALA A 1021 -0.88 18.61 27.82
C ALA A 1021 -0.05 18.28 29.08
N ASP A 1022 -0.58 18.68 30.24
CA ASP A 1022 0.00 18.42 31.57
C ASP A 1022 0.16 16.94 31.93
N ASP A 1023 -0.48 16.03 31.20
CA ASP A 1023 -0.46 14.59 31.43
C ASP A 1023 0.66 13.85 30.67
N GLY A 1024 1.52 14.57 29.93
CA GLY A 1024 2.55 13.94 29.12
C GLY A 1024 2.24 13.85 27.63
N THR A 1025 1.02 14.16 27.21
CA THR A 1025 0.57 13.95 25.84
C THR A 1025 1.03 15.07 24.92
N ILE A 1026 1.60 14.71 23.76
CA ILE A 1026 1.87 15.64 22.66
C ILE A 1026 1.06 15.24 21.43
N LYS A 1027 0.39 16.20 20.80
CA LYS A 1027 -0.39 16.01 19.58
C LYS A 1027 -0.04 17.05 18.52
N LEU A 1028 0.08 16.60 17.27
CA LEU A 1028 0.35 17.43 16.11
C LEU A 1028 -0.90 17.56 15.24
N TRP A 1029 -1.35 18.79 15.03
CA TRP A 1029 -2.57 19.12 14.29
C TRP A 1029 -2.24 19.91 13.03
N LYS A 1030 -2.87 19.53 11.92
CA LYS A 1030 -2.90 20.36 10.71
C LYS A 1030 -4.16 21.26 10.76
N PRO A 1031 -4.02 22.60 10.76
CA PRO A 1031 -5.13 23.55 10.75
C PRO A 1031 -6.01 23.43 9.49
N CYS A 1032 -7.24 23.93 9.56
CA CYS A 1032 -8.19 23.88 8.45
C CYS A 1032 -7.90 24.94 7.38
N GLU A 1033 -7.59 24.51 6.15
CA GLU A 1033 -7.53 25.38 4.97
C GLU A 1033 -8.89 25.37 4.26
N GLY A 1034 -9.81 26.27 4.65
CA GLY A 1034 -10.96 26.70 3.83
C GLY A 1034 -12.04 25.67 3.41
N THR A 1035 -11.92 24.39 3.73
CA THR A 1035 -12.74 23.30 3.13
C THR A 1035 -13.88 22.76 4.00
N GLY A 1036 -14.22 23.41 5.11
CA GLY A 1036 -15.31 23.00 5.99
C GLY A 1036 -15.09 21.67 6.74
N ARG A 1037 -13.94 21.01 6.58
CA ARG A 1037 -13.51 19.89 7.42
C ARG A 1037 -12.89 20.41 8.72
N GLY A 1038 -13.08 19.69 9.82
CA GLY A 1038 -12.41 19.98 11.09
C GLY A 1038 -10.90 19.69 11.04
N PRO A 1039 -10.12 20.12 12.06
CA PRO A 1039 -8.67 19.96 12.08
C PRO A 1039 -8.29 18.47 12.09
N THR A 1040 -7.23 18.12 11.36
CA THR A 1040 -6.77 16.73 11.24
C THR A 1040 -5.59 16.46 12.17
N LEU A 1041 -5.70 15.41 12.98
CA LEU A 1041 -4.60 14.91 13.81
C LEU A 1041 -3.62 14.13 12.93
N ILE A 1042 -2.36 14.58 12.86
CA ILE A 1042 -1.31 13.95 12.05
C ILE A 1042 -0.57 12.87 12.84
N SER A 1043 -0.09 13.22 14.03
CA SER A 1043 0.63 12.31 14.92
C SER A 1043 0.38 12.68 16.38
N ALA A 1044 0.52 11.72 17.29
CA ALA A 1044 0.34 11.93 18.72
C ALA A 1044 1.11 10.87 19.52
N TRP A 1045 1.91 11.26 20.51
CA TRP A 1045 2.73 10.35 21.32
C TRP A 1045 2.85 10.82 22.76
N GLN A 1046 3.30 9.90 23.63
CA GLN A 1046 3.48 10.16 25.05
C GLN A 1046 4.91 10.60 25.31
N ALA A 1047 5.10 11.85 25.73
CA ALA A 1047 6.42 12.38 26.03
C ALA A 1047 6.96 11.87 27.37
N PHE A 1048 6.13 11.86 28.42
CA PHE A 1048 6.49 11.37 29.76
C PHE A 1048 5.33 10.58 30.34
N THR A 1049 5.59 9.40 30.92
CA THR A 1049 4.54 8.58 31.54
C THR A 1049 4.32 8.88 33.02
N ASP A 1050 5.36 9.35 33.70
CA ASP A 1050 5.44 9.45 35.17
C ASP A 1050 5.68 10.90 35.59
N LEU A 1051 4.65 11.73 35.41
CA LEU A 1051 4.66 13.10 35.91
C LEU A 1051 4.25 13.10 37.38
N LYS A 1052 4.95 13.89 38.20
CA LYS A 1052 4.51 14.14 39.59
C LYS A 1052 3.09 14.76 39.55
N PRO A 1053 2.20 14.47 40.51
CA PRO A 1053 0.87 15.06 40.54
C PRO A 1053 0.94 16.60 40.44
N PRO A 1054 -0.06 17.25 39.80
CA PRO A 1054 0.04 18.62 39.32
C PRO A 1054 0.09 19.61 40.48
N VAL A 1055 1.30 20.00 40.87
CA VAL A 1055 1.54 21.14 41.76
C VAL A 1055 2.26 22.27 41.00
N HIS A 1056 2.92 21.98 39.87
CA HIS A 1056 3.76 22.91 39.10
C HIS A 1056 3.59 22.79 37.56
N SER A 1057 4.50 23.40 36.79
CA SER A 1057 4.37 23.94 35.43
C SER A 1057 3.85 23.02 34.31
N GLY A 1058 3.61 21.73 34.54
CA GLY A 1058 3.12 20.79 33.54
C GLY A 1058 4.22 20.38 32.56
N ILE A 1059 3.98 20.53 31.25
CA ILE A 1059 4.97 20.28 30.20
C ILE A 1059 5.34 21.57 29.48
N VAL A 1060 6.64 21.72 29.23
CA VAL A 1060 7.22 22.75 28.38
C VAL A 1060 7.84 22.10 27.14
N MET A 1061 7.68 22.76 26.00
CA MET A 1061 8.20 22.33 24.71
C MET A 1061 9.06 23.42 24.08
N LEU A 1062 10.02 23.02 23.26
CA LEU A 1062 10.76 23.90 22.36
C LEU A 1062 11.01 23.18 21.03
N TRP A 1063 10.59 23.79 19.94
CA TRP A 1063 10.80 23.26 18.59
C TRP A 1063 12.01 23.89 17.90
N GLU A 1064 12.85 23.07 17.27
CA GLU A 1064 13.99 23.50 16.47
C GLU A 1064 13.82 23.04 15.02
N GLN A 1065 13.45 23.98 14.14
CA GLN A 1065 13.16 23.66 12.74
C GLN A 1065 14.39 23.12 12.00
N TRP A 1066 15.57 23.72 12.22
CA TRP A 1066 16.79 23.37 11.48
C TRP A 1066 17.29 21.96 11.77
N THR A 1067 17.27 21.57 13.05
CA THR A 1067 17.73 20.26 13.54
C THR A 1067 16.60 19.23 13.58
N GLN A 1068 15.37 19.63 13.24
CA GLN A 1068 14.15 18.82 13.36
C GLN A 1068 14.00 18.18 14.74
N THR A 1069 14.42 18.90 15.78
CA THR A 1069 14.49 18.40 17.16
C THR A 1069 13.41 19.05 18.00
N LEU A 1070 12.67 18.23 18.75
CA LEU A 1070 11.76 18.70 19.79
C LEU A 1070 12.37 18.44 21.17
N ILE A 1071 12.48 19.49 21.97
CA ILE A 1071 12.88 19.39 23.37
C ILE A 1071 11.64 19.46 24.25
N SER A 1072 11.51 18.51 25.17
CA SER A 1072 10.39 18.45 26.12
C SER A 1072 10.91 18.30 27.55
N SER A 1073 10.31 19.04 28.48
CA SER A 1073 10.57 18.95 29.92
C SER A 1073 9.36 19.45 30.71
N GLY A 1074 9.52 19.74 31.99
CA GLY A 1074 8.47 20.29 32.85
C GLY A 1074 8.58 19.76 34.27
N ASP A 1075 7.54 19.10 34.75
CA ASP A 1075 7.51 18.42 36.06
C ASP A 1075 8.30 17.09 36.06
N THR A 1076 9.48 17.11 35.44
CA THR A 1076 10.39 15.98 35.28
C THR A 1076 11.82 16.37 35.68
N ARG A 1077 12.65 15.36 35.97
CA ARG A 1077 14.09 15.54 36.24
C ARG A 1077 14.94 15.48 34.96
N LEU A 1078 14.30 15.52 33.79
CA LEU A 1078 14.92 15.21 32.51
C LEU A 1078 14.54 16.26 31.45
N LEU A 1079 15.50 16.65 30.63
CA LEU A 1079 15.28 17.25 29.33
C LEU A 1079 15.31 16.13 28.29
N ARG A 1080 14.20 15.89 27.60
CA ARG A 1080 14.10 14.84 26.58
C ARG A 1080 14.17 15.44 25.19
N PHE A 1081 15.07 14.92 24.37
CA PHE A 1081 15.26 15.30 22.98
C PHE A 1081 14.61 14.25 22.07
N TRP A 1082 13.72 14.71 21.21
CA TRP A 1082 13.03 13.91 20.21
C TRP A 1082 13.54 14.27 18.83
N ASP A 1083 13.85 13.27 18.04
CA ASP A 1083 14.14 13.41 16.61
C ASP A 1083 12.83 13.23 15.85
N ALA A 1084 12.35 14.31 15.21
CA ALA A 1084 11.10 14.29 14.46
C ALA A 1084 11.21 13.60 13.09
N GLU A 1085 12.42 13.47 12.53
CA GLU A 1085 12.64 12.77 11.26
C GLU A 1085 12.59 11.25 11.49
N CYS A 1086 13.31 10.78 12.50
CA CYS A 1086 13.32 9.37 12.88
C CYS A 1086 12.08 8.93 13.68
N GLU A 1087 11.30 9.89 14.19
CA GLU A 1087 10.22 9.68 15.16
C GLU A 1087 10.67 8.81 16.33
N LEU A 1088 11.81 9.16 16.93
CA LEU A 1088 12.39 8.44 18.06
C LEU A 1088 12.88 9.39 19.13
N LYS A 1089 12.97 8.86 20.36
CA LYS A 1089 13.70 9.52 21.43
C LYS A 1089 15.20 9.47 21.09
N ALA A 1090 15.82 10.62 20.90
CA ALA A 1090 17.25 10.73 20.64
C ALA A 1090 18.05 10.43 21.92
N PHE A 1091 17.87 11.24 22.97
CA PHE A 1091 18.52 11.07 24.26
C PHE A 1091 17.82 11.89 25.36
N ASP A 1092 18.17 11.59 26.62
CA ASP A 1092 17.68 12.29 27.81
C ASP A 1092 18.87 12.96 28.54
N ILE A 1093 18.75 14.23 28.93
CA ILE A 1093 19.74 14.95 29.77
C ILE A 1093 19.14 15.18 31.15
N PRO A 1094 19.80 14.78 32.26
CA PRO A 1094 19.32 15.08 33.61
C PRO A 1094 19.40 16.58 33.91
N THR A 1095 18.30 17.16 34.41
CA THR A 1095 18.25 18.58 34.82
C THR A 1095 19.12 18.85 36.06
N GLY A 1096 19.31 17.83 36.90
CA GLY A 1096 20.07 17.90 38.15
C GLY A 1096 19.37 18.71 39.25
N THR A 1097 18.03 18.79 39.22
CA THR A 1097 17.18 19.38 40.28
C THR A 1097 15.91 18.57 40.45
N ASP A 1098 15.31 18.67 41.62
CA ASP A 1098 14.00 18.11 41.93
C ASP A 1098 12.84 19.05 41.59
N SER A 1099 13.17 20.32 41.32
CA SER A 1099 12.28 21.40 40.92
C SER A 1099 11.89 21.28 39.45
N SER A 1100 10.67 21.70 39.12
CA SER A 1100 10.17 21.67 37.75
C SER A 1100 10.88 22.67 36.84
N VAL A 1101 11.09 22.28 35.58
CA VAL A 1101 11.47 23.21 34.51
C VAL A 1101 10.24 24.02 34.11
N THR A 1102 10.44 25.31 33.89
CA THR A 1102 9.36 26.31 33.72
C THR A 1102 9.38 26.97 32.35
N CYS A 1103 10.56 27.12 31.76
CA CYS A 1103 10.79 27.70 30.45
C CYS A 1103 12.09 27.13 29.86
N LEU A 1104 12.17 27.11 28.53
CA LEU A 1104 13.29 26.57 27.75
C LEU A 1104 13.57 27.49 26.57
N ASP A 1105 14.85 27.61 26.21
CA ASP A 1105 15.26 28.19 24.92
C ASP A 1105 16.58 27.55 24.45
N SER A 1106 16.91 27.70 23.17
CA SER A 1106 18.14 27.13 22.60
C SER A 1106 18.67 28.00 21.46
N THR A 1107 19.96 27.89 21.17
CA THR A 1107 20.60 28.57 20.03
C THR A 1107 19.99 28.22 18.67
N TYR A 1108 19.25 27.10 18.56
CA TYR A 1108 18.61 26.65 17.31
C TYR A 1108 17.11 26.99 17.20
N SER A 1109 16.54 27.69 18.18
CA SER A 1109 15.09 27.96 18.23
C SER A 1109 14.62 29.02 17.22
N SER A 1110 15.55 29.77 16.61
CA SER A 1110 15.24 30.78 15.59
C SER A 1110 14.97 30.14 14.23
N ILE A 1111 13.87 30.56 13.58
CA ILE A 1111 13.34 29.95 12.34
C ILE A 1111 14.30 30.18 11.15
N CYS A 1112 15.07 31.26 11.17
CA CYS A 1112 16.15 31.58 10.21
C CYS A 1112 16.99 32.71 10.82
N HIS A 1113 18.25 32.89 10.37
CA HIS A 1113 19.13 33.95 10.86
C HIS A 1113 18.46 35.32 10.65
N GLU A 1114 17.95 35.91 11.72
CA GLU A 1114 17.67 37.33 11.76
C GLU A 1114 19.02 38.01 11.63
N TRP A 1115 19.24 38.71 10.51
CA TRP A 1115 20.44 39.50 10.31
C TRP A 1115 20.46 40.58 11.39
N GLN A 1116 21.28 40.41 12.43
CA GLN A 1116 21.51 41.45 13.43
C GLN A 1116 22.76 42.25 13.03
N PRO A 1117 22.63 43.56 12.77
CA PRO A 1117 23.79 44.44 12.84
C PRO A 1117 24.31 44.42 14.28
N SER A 1118 25.62 44.31 14.40
CA SER A 1118 26.36 44.16 15.65
C SER A 1118 26.20 45.42 16.49
N PHE A 1119 25.58 45.31 17.66
CA PHE A 1119 25.64 46.36 18.67
C PHE A 1119 26.55 45.88 19.80
N ASN A 1120 27.73 46.49 19.91
CA ASN A 1120 28.63 46.25 21.03
C ASN A 1120 28.04 46.87 22.29
N LEU A 1121 27.96 46.08 23.37
CA LEU A 1121 27.60 46.51 24.70
C LEU A 1121 28.89 46.56 25.53
N LEU A 1122 29.65 47.65 25.43
CA LEU A 1122 30.79 47.97 26.31
C LEU A 1122 31.23 49.43 26.13
N ASP A 1123 30.61 50.34 26.89
CA ASP A 1123 31.34 51.29 27.75
C ASP A 1123 30.35 51.86 28.79
N PHE A 1124 30.54 51.54 30.07
CA PHE A 1124 29.68 52.02 31.16
C PHE A 1124 30.40 53.15 31.90
N SER A 1125 30.17 54.40 31.48
CA SER A 1125 30.45 55.58 32.31
C SER A 1125 29.15 56.30 32.67
N VAL A 1126 28.98 56.49 33.97
CA VAL A 1126 27.84 57.06 34.69
C VAL A 1126 27.49 58.49 34.24
N SER A 1127 26.23 58.73 33.84
CA SER A 1127 25.46 59.91 34.24
C SER A 1127 23.99 59.84 33.78
N ASP A 1128 23.15 60.47 34.58
CA ASP A 1128 21.69 60.48 34.65
C ASP A 1128 20.86 60.63 33.36
N GLU A 1129 19.64 60.07 33.48
CA GLU A 1129 18.38 60.40 32.78
C GLU A 1129 18.37 60.39 31.23
N ASN A 1130 17.63 59.41 30.68
CA ASN A 1130 17.37 59.11 29.26
C ASN A 1130 18.44 58.22 28.58
N GLY A 1131 18.30 56.91 28.77
CA GLY A 1131 19.22 55.90 28.25
C GLY A 1131 19.09 55.65 26.74
N CYS A 1132 19.82 56.43 25.93
CA CYS A 1132 20.25 56.06 24.59
C CYS A 1132 21.78 56.00 24.56
N LEU A 1133 22.38 54.88 24.12
CA LEU A 1133 23.82 54.78 23.87
C LEU A 1133 24.10 53.80 22.72
N PHE A 1134 24.69 54.29 21.61
CA PHE A 1134 25.35 53.47 20.59
C PHE A 1134 26.60 54.19 20.08
N SER A 1135 27.73 53.48 19.95
CA SER A 1135 28.92 53.88 19.19
C SER A 1135 28.99 53.04 17.93
N GLU A 1136 29.21 53.68 16.78
CA GLU A 1136 29.56 53.04 15.51
C GLU A 1136 31.01 52.51 15.55
N GLU A 1137 31.27 51.44 14.80
CA GLU A 1137 32.57 50.78 14.59
C GLU A 1137 32.92 49.58 15.50
N ALA A 1138 32.34 48.40 15.19
CA ALA A 1138 32.95 47.09 15.47
C ALA A 1138 32.37 45.98 14.56
N GLU A 1139 33.23 45.01 14.21
CA GLU A 1139 32.93 43.90 13.30
C GLU A 1139 31.91 42.87 13.83
N PRO A 1140 31.18 42.16 12.94
CA PRO A 1140 30.13 41.22 13.32
C PRO A 1140 30.66 39.96 13.98
N ALA A 1141 30.36 39.81 15.28
CA ALA A 1141 30.49 38.56 16.00
C ALA A 1141 29.42 37.55 15.54
N GLN A 1142 29.64 36.94 14.38
CA GLN A 1142 28.96 35.70 13.98
C GLN A 1142 29.47 34.56 14.87
N GLY A 1143 28.76 34.29 15.98
CA GLY A 1143 29.04 33.13 16.82
C GLY A 1143 28.59 31.84 16.12
N PRO A 1144 29.42 30.78 16.04
CA PRO A 1144 29.00 29.49 15.51
C PRO A 1144 27.94 28.88 16.41
N ARG A 1145 26.88 28.29 15.82
CA ARG A 1145 25.80 27.61 16.56
C ARG A 1145 26.39 26.54 17.48
N THR A 1146 26.39 26.79 18.78
CA THR A 1146 27.14 26.02 19.78
C THR A 1146 26.39 24.82 20.34
N GLY A 1147 25.12 24.58 19.95
CA GLY A 1147 24.33 23.45 20.45
C GLY A 1147 23.89 23.59 21.90
N LEU A 1148 23.85 24.82 22.41
CA LEU A 1148 23.50 25.13 23.78
C LEU A 1148 21.99 25.24 23.97
N CYS A 1149 21.49 24.79 25.12
CA CYS A 1149 20.12 24.88 25.57
C CYS A 1149 20.09 25.45 26.98
N VAL A 1150 19.15 26.33 27.27
CA VAL A 1150 18.99 26.95 28.58
C VAL A 1150 17.63 26.61 29.16
N ALA A 1151 17.59 26.29 30.46
CA ALA A 1151 16.37 25.98 31.19
C ALA A 1151 16.24 26.84 32.44
N GLY A 1152 15.07 27.47 32.61
CA GLY A 1152 14.68 28.12 33.86
C GLY A 1152 13.87 27.18 34.74
N CYS A 1153 14.14 27.17 36.03
CA CYS A 1153 13.51 26.27 36.99
C CYS A 1153 12.64 27.01 38.01
N ALA A 1154 11.72 26.28 38.64
CA ALA A 1154 10.80 26.82 39.65
C ALA A 1154 11.49 27.27 40.95
N ASP A 1155 12.72 26.80 41.19
CA ASP A 1155 13.57 27.19 42.33
C ASP A 1155 14.40 28.47 42.10
N GLY A 1156 14.18 29.16 40.97
CA GLY A 1156 14.96 30.34 40.59
C GLY A 1156 16.29 30.03 39.91
N SER A 1157 16.61 28.74 39.68
CA SER A 1157 17.83 28.36 38.97
C SER A 1157 17.71 28.53 37.46
N VAL A 1158 18.74 29.10 36.83
CA VAL A 1158 18.92 29.13 35.37
C VAL A 1158 20.08 28.22 35.02
N ARG A 1159 19.87 27.27 34.12
CA ARG A 1159 20.83 26.19 33.83
C ARG A 1159 21.14 26.13 32.35
N LEU A 1160 22.43 26.03 32.03
CA LEU A 1160 22.94 25.91 30.67
C LEU A 1160 23.40 24.48 30.40
N PHE A 1161 22.98 23.94 29.26
CA PHE A 1161 23.28 22.59 28.80
C PHE A 1161 23.93 22.62 27.41
N ASP A 1162 24.96 21.79 27.19
CA ASP A 1162 25.53 21.51 25.87
C ASP A 1162 25.16 20.09 25.46
N ARG A 1163 24.40 19.98 24.36
CA ARG A 1163 23.92 18.67 23.87
C ARG A 1163 25.01 17.81 23.24
N ARG A 1164 26.19 18.37 22.95
CA ARG A 1164 27.32 17.65 22.35
C ARG A 1164 28.09 16.83 23.39
N CYS A 1165 27.95 17.19 24.66
CA CYS A 1165 28.55 16.48 25.77
C CYS A 1165 27.74 15.24 26.16
N PRO A 1166 28.35 14.20 26.73
CA PRO A 1166 27.63 13.06 27.31
C PRO A 1166 26.59 13.53 28.34
N PRO A 1167 25.44 12.84 28.50
CA PRO A 1167 24.34 13.32 29.35
C PRO A 1167 24.71 13.71 30.78
N ASN A 1168 25.69 13.02 31.38
CA ASN A 1168 26.13 13.30 32.75
C ASN A 1168 26.97 14.60 32.88
N GLU A 1169 27.61 15.02 31.80
CA GLU A 1169 28.47 16.20 31.73
C GLU A 1169 27.83 17.34 30.92
N ALA A 1170 26.65 17.09 30.34
CA ALA A 1170 25.95 18.03 29.48
C ALA A 1170 25.55 19.32 30.19
N ARG A 1171 25.46 19.35 31.53
CA ARG A 1171 25.20 20.60 32.27
C ARG A 1171 26.48 21.41 32.42
N CYS A 1172 26.63 22.44 31.59
CA CYS A 1172 27.81 23.30 31.58
C CYS A 1172 27.80 24.34 32.71
N LYS A 1173 26.63 24.91 33.05
CA LYS A 1173 26.56 26.04 33.98
C LYS A 1173 25.25 26.12 34.74
N MET A 1174 25.30 26.76 35.90
CA MET A 1174 24.15 27.02 36.77
C MET A 1174 24.30 28.41 37.41
N TRP A 1175 23.25 29.22 37.29
CA TRP A 1175 23.08 30.48 37.98
C TRP A 1175 21.94 30.36 38.99
N MET A 1176 22.20 30.67 40.25
CA MET A 1176 21.26 30.57 41.38
C MET A 1176 21.02 31.95 41.98
N GLU A 1177 20.63 32.91 41.15
CA GLU A 1177 20.49 34.30 41.61
C GLU A 1177 19.03 34.72 41.83
N HIS A 1178 18.05 34.10 41.16
CA HIS A 1178 16.65 34.51 41.28
C HIS A 1178 16.02 34.07 42.61
N PRO A 1179 15.27 34.95 43.29
CA PRO A 1179 14.60 34.64 44.55
C PRO A 1179 13.29 33.86 44.35
N GLY A 1180 12.72 33.88 43.14
CA GLY A 1180 11.45 33.23 42.81
C GLY A 1180 11.52 32.41 41.53
N LYS A 1181 10.38 31.85 41.13
CA LYS A 1181 10.24 30.99 39.96
C LYS A 1181 10.62 31.76 38.68
N VAL A 1182 11.50 31.18 37.86
CA VAL A 1182 11.81 31.75 36.54
C VAL A 1182 10.56 31.65 35.65
N LEU A 1183 10.17 32.76 35.02
CA LEU A 1183 8.97 32.83 34.17
C LEU A 1183 9.31 32.71 32.68
N ALA A 1184 10.40 33.33 32.26
CA ALA A 1184 10.89 33.26 30.89
C ALA A 1184 12.41 33.25 30.87
N VAL A 1185 12.96 32.54 29.88
CA VAL A 1185 14.38 32.54 29.54
C VAL A 1185 14.52 32.67 28.04
N GLN A 1186 15.48 33.46 27.59
CA GLN A 1186 15.82 33.58 26.18
C GLN A 1186 17.34 33.59 26.00
N MET A 1187 17.83 32.86 25.01
CA MET A 1187 19.23 32.83 24.62
C MET A 1187 19.44 33.67 23.35
N ARG A 1188 20.43 34.58 23.38
CA ARG A 1188 20.87 35.39 22.24
C ARG A 1188 22.38 35.31 22.14
N ASP A 1189 22.87 34.50 21.20
CA ASP A 1189 24.29 34.19 21.05
C ASP A 1189 24.96 33.73 22.36
N ASN A 1190 25.77 34.59 22.97
CA ASN A 1190 26.47 34.35 24.23
C ASN A 1190 25.75 34.93 25.46
N LEU A 1191 24.60 35.55 25.28
CA LEU A 1191 23.81 36.18 26.34
C LEU A 1191 22.57 35.34 26.67
N VAL A 1192 22.25 35.25 27.96
CA VAL A 1192 21.03 34.63 28.46
C VAL A 1192 20.25 35.69 29.24
N ILE A 1193 19.01 35.93 28.86
CA ILE A 1193 18.10 36.85 29.54
C ILE A 1193 17.07 36.00 30.29
N SER A 1194 16.84 36.28 31.57
CA SER A 1194 15.80 35.62 32.35
C SER A 1194 15.06 36.59 33.27
N GLY A 1195 13.82 36.28 33.61
CA GLY A 1195 13.08 37.00 34.64
C GLY A 1195 12.30 36.07 35.56
N SER A 1196 12.09 36.49 36.81
CA SER A 1196 11.35 35.71 37.81
C SER A 1196 10.00 36.31 38.22
N SER A 1197 9.22 35.51 38.94
CA SER A 1197 7.95 35.89 39.54
C SER A 1197 8.04 37.06 40.52
N GLU A 1198 9.22 37.34 41.08
CA GLU A 1198 9.43 38.50 41.95
C GLU A 1198 9.74 39.79 41.18
N GLY A 1199 9.68 39.74 39.83
CA GLY A 1199 9.85 40.90 38.97
C GLY A 1199 11.30 41.33 38.76
N ASP A 1200 12.27 40.46 39.04
CA ASP A 1200 13.68 40.69 38.76
C ASP A 1200 14.10 40.09 37.41
N ILE A 1201 14.75 40.90 36.59
CA ILE A 1201 15.28 40.53 35.27
C ILE A 1201 16.80 40.52 35.35
N ARG A 1202 17.41 39.46 34.83
CA ARG A 1202 18.86 39.27 34.78
C ARG A 1202 19.35 38.97 33.37
N ILE A 1203 20.54 39.47 33.07
CA ILE A 1203 21.27 39.18 31.84
C ILE A 1203 22.60 38.53 32.23
N TYR A 1204 22.85 37.33 31.73
CA TYR A 1204 24.08 36.58 31.94
C TYR A 1204 24.90 36.50 30.65
N ASP A 1205 26.23 36.53 30.77
CA ASP A 1205 27.14 36.07 29.71
C ASP A 1205 27.49 34.61 30.02
N ILE A 1206 27.35 33.70 29.05
CA ILE A 1206 27.70 32.29 29.25
C ILE A 1206 29.15 32.10 29.73
N ARG A 1207 30.05 33.04 29.42
CA ARG A 1207 31.46 33.04 29.81
C ARG A 1207 31.67 33.48 31.27
N ARG A 1208 30.72 34.18 31.90
CA ARG A 1208 30.83 34.75 33.26
C ARG A 1208 29.95 34.02 34.27
N ASN A 1209 30.44 33.88 35.50
CA ASN A 1209 29.73 33.11 36.54
C ASN A 1209 28.58 33.89 37.18
N ASP A 1210 28.60 35.21 37.12
CA ASP A 1210 27.58 36.09 37.68
C ASP A 1210 26.85 36.88 36.58
N SER A 1211 25.65 37.38 36.89
CA SER A 1211 24.91 38.27 35.99
C SER A 1211 25.68 39.55 35.66
N ILE A 1212 25.63 39.96 34.38
CA ILE A 1212 26.19 41.23 33.91
C ILE A 1212 25.31 42.38 34.36
N HIS A 1213 23.99 42.17 34.32
CA HIS A 1213 23.01 43.20 34.56
C HIS A 1213 21.83 42.64 35.36
N ARG A 1214 21.38 43.43 36.33
CA ARG A 1214 20.24 43.13 37.21
C ARG A 1214 19.31 44.33 37.24
N THR A 1215 18.07 44.13 36.82
CA THR A 1215 17.04 45.17 36.79
C THR A 1215 15.80 44.67 37.52
N GLN A 1216 15.23 45.52 38.37
CA GLN A 1216 13.96 45.25 39.05
C GLN A 1216 12.84 45.92 38.25
N ALA A 1217 12.04 45.13 37.53
CA ALA A 1217 10.94 45.65 36.71
C ALA A 1217 9.74 46.08 37.57
N ILE A 1218 9.52 45.43 38.71
CA ILE A 1218 8.39 45.72 39.62
C ILE A 1218 8.89 45.72 41.07
N GLN A 1219 8.57 46.78 41.83
CA GLN A 1219 9.05 46.92 43.22
C GLN A 1219 8.09 46.38 44.29
N ASN A 1220 6.78 46.19 43.98
CA ASN A 1220 5.74 45.92 44.99
C ASN A 1220 4.71 44.81 44.64
N TYR A 1221 4.74 44.25 43.43
CA TYR A 1221 3.78 43.22 42.98
C TYR A 1221 4.51 42.08 42.27
N GLY A 1222 4.08 40.84 42.50
CA GLY A 1222 4.60 39.68 41.78
C GLY A 1222 4.19 39.68 40.30
N MET A 1223 5.10 39.25 39.43
CA MET A 1223 4.90 39.10 37.99
C MET A 1223 4.22 37.75 37.69
N SER A 1224 3.19 37.74 36.85
CA SER A 1224 2.43 36.53 36.51
C SER A 1224 2.85 35.91 35.17
N CYS A 1225 3.27 36.74 34.21
CA CYS A 1225 3.83 36.32 32.94
C CYS A 1225 4.96 37.27 32.51
N LEU A 1226 5.84 36.78 31.65
CA LEU A 1226 6.92 37.55 31.04
C LEU A 1226 7.10 37.03 29.63
N SER A 1227 7.19 37.92 28.65
CA SER A 1227 7.55 37.58 27.27
C SER A 1227 8.74 38.43 26.85
N ILE A 1228 9.78 37.77 26.36
CA ILE A 1228 10.99 38.42 25.87
C ILE A 1228 10.94 38.33 24.34
N HIS A 1229 11.03 39.46 23.65
CA HIS A 1229 10.93 39.48 22.20
C HIS A 1229 12.15 38.79 21.58
N ARG A 1230 11.99 37.94 20.56
CA ARG A 1230 13.14 37.18 20.04
C ARG A 1230 14.22 38.08 19.39
N SER A 1231 13.80 38.94 18.45
CA SER A 1231 14.67 39.86 17.70
C SER A 1231 14.95 41.20 18.40
N ALA A 1232 13.90 41.93 18.77
CA ALA A 1232 13.97 43.24 19.41
C ALA A 1232 14.51 43.16 20.85
N HIS A 1233 15.22 44.19 21.30
CA HIS A 1233 15.68 44.32 22.69
C HIS A 1233 14.55 44.82 23.61
N THR A 1234 13.40 44.16 23.56
CA THR A 1234 12.20 44.52 24.33
C THR A 1234 11.66 43.29 25.06
N TYR A 1235 11.02 43.53 26.20
CA TYR A 1235 10.29 42.52 26.96
C TYR A 1235 8.99 43.14 27.48
N ALA A 1236 7.95 42.32 27.64
CA ALA A 1236 6.64 42.70 28.14
C ALA A 1236 6.27 41.82 29.34
N TRP A 1237 5.67 42.42 30.36
CA TRP A 1237 5.34 41.78 31.63
C TRP A 1237 3.94 42.16 32.11
#